data_AF-A0ABD0RJM5-F1
#
_entry.id   AF-A0ABD0RJM5-F1
#
_cell.length_a   1.000
_cell.length_b   1.000
_cell.length_c   1.000
_cell.angle_alpha   90.00
_cell.angle_beta   90.00
_cell.angle_gamma   90.00
#
_symmetry.space_group_name_H-M   'P 1'
#
loop_
_entity.id
_entity.type
_entity.pdbx_description
1 polymer ?
#
loop_
_entity_poly.entity_id
_entity_poly.type
_entity_poly.pdbx_seq_one_letter_code
_entity_poly.pdbx_strand_id
1 'polypeptide(L)'
;QQIHMQSQQRDMDEIDGLKQELAEEISRRSHAENDLATYRKRMVSLKSRRGVERVEEKETVHYYRDSKLEADLETLRRRINEEIHKRSELHTEIEIVNKKIVSREREIIDVKPRLVTKVLTEIERDPKLDVEAARIRELILKLREEIRVHESETVHMRTEVTVLESKRPVIKEKVVLKEVVRLEKDPEMLKAVINLKNEISDEGVRCQNLNDQVFQIRSQINNLERIIPTIQPKTVIKEVKRVEQDAELLQESKTLRVHMEELIREYQILVKEFSSLQLRYSQVETVKQKVEFNEIIHEIFRIDPETEVELRRLRNELLEISKRRTSIESEINLITVDLKTLRSQKPKVELKEVTREVVKEERSPEIIKEIKRLNEQLTILRTNYDSTINRVTRLRKDRDEWKAERSKVETKVVTKELVRYENDPLLEKEAERLRRDVREEVQRRRTVEETVFDLQNKYIVLERQKPEERVVVQEIVRLQTDPSQILAHERLVKTLEETIKSRRQIELEVQQMRSLVLELEKKLELVDRQKKILIETELRQIKARIYEFETCPTPVEEKIVIEEVLKVERDPTVDKLITDLRTSLESEVSSITHLERDIRNLKIRVESLTKEKSVERVIHKEVIRVEKDQAVESERENLRAQLTQLKNARALKDEERLRISNKITRIQTTRTNFSQEENTLVAYRDRIKKEQNELLQELRRLESQKQEITITFQHQSKLLSERNQVSRQKTIKLESEIQRLEREILEVKELIKQREITIMELQKQAKEVQTTETNTRETNVSTKITILDPETGKDMSPYDAYLEGLIDRNQYIHLQELECSWEEITTTGPEGETTLLQDRKSGKQYSIKTAMQNGRLTQYDLQRYREGKMTISEFALLVAGEKKTTSFPPVSATQTTTVQTLAPTNSSTLTRRVSYSSNSNLNSLIISGDELFPISGILDVTTDSRMSVRSALTRKLIDQDTAMRLLEAQASTGGIVDLNQKDKLSIHKAAERGLIDASQLHKLLSAQKAFTGFEDPVSKERMSVGEAARRGFIPNDSAMWFMEAQMLTGGLVDPKRAGRIEIQNAVDTKLIDESMAKKLQDESTFVKNVTDPIKKEKITYKEAMARCKRDHTTGLLLLPAASTDTVDAPSYSSYKFSRR
;
A
#
# COMPACT_ATOMS: atom_id res chain seq x y z
N GLN A 1 -78.27 -0.10 60.23
CA GLN A 1 -77.81 1.20 60.77
C GLN A 1 -76.37 1.52 60.35
N GLN A 2 -75.34 0.74 60.76
CA GLN A 2 -73.93 1.10 60.51
C GLN A 2 -73.55 1.37 59.03
N ILE A 3 -74.10 0.61 58.07
CA ILE A 3 -73.90 0.86 56.62
C ILE A 3 -74.54 2.18 56.17
N HIS A 4 -75.67 2.60 56.78
CA HIS A 4 -76.34 3.85 56.43
C HIS A 4 -75.57 5.08 56.94
N MET A 5 -74.96 4.98 58.13
CA MET A 5 -73.98 5.96 58.62
C MET A 5 -72.78 6.10 57.66
N GLN A 6 -72.24 4.98 57.17
CA GLN A 6 -71.12 5.01 56.20
C GLN A 6 -71.52 5.54 54.81
N SER A 7 -72.79 5.41 54.39
CA SER A 7 -73.29 6.13 53.21
C SER A 7 -73.28 7.63 53.49
N GLN A 8 -74.04 8.07 54.49
CA GLN A 8 -74.21 9.49 54.81
C GLN A 8 -72.87 10.22 55.05
N GLN A 9 -71.87 9.53 55.59
CA GLN A 9 -70.54 10.12 55.79
C GLN A 9 -69.78 10.30 54.46
N ARG A 10 -69.85 9.35 53.52
CA ARG A 10 -69.32 9.53 52.15
C ARG A 10 -70.11 10.57 51.36
N ASP A 11 -71.43 10.55 51.49
CA ASP A 11 -72.33 11.52 50.84
C ASP A 11 -71.96 12.95 51.28
N MET A 12 -71.56 13.14 52.55
CA MET A 12 -71.04 14.41 53.08
C MET A 12 -69.62 14.73 52.61
N ASP A 13 -68.69 13.75 52.59
CA ASP A 13 -67.32 13.95 52.09
C ASP A 13 -67.32 14.34 50.59
N GLU A 14 -68.19 13.73 49.77
CA GLU A 14 -68.40 14.09 48.37
C GLU A 14 -69.04 15.48 48.21
N ILE A 15 -70.00 15.84 49.06
CA ILE A 15 -70.59 17.19 49.10
C ILE A 15 -69.53 18.26 49.47
N ASP A 16 -68.63 17.99 50.41
CA ASP A 16 -67.57 18.94 50.78
C ASP A 16 -66.45 19.02 49.72
N GLY A 17 -66.15 17.92 49.03
CA GLY A 17 -65.32 17.93 47.82
C GLY A 17 -65.91 18.81 46.72
N LEU A 18 -67.19 18.64 46.39
CA LEU A 18 -67.91 19.46 45.40
C LEU A 18 -67.99 20.95 45.80
N LYS A 19 -68.06 21.27 47.10
CA LYS A 19 -67.94 22.67 47.58
C LYS A 19 -66.54 23.24 47.33
N GLN A 20 -65.49 22.43 47.52
CA GLN A 20 -64.12 22.87 47.25
C GLN A 20 -63.90 23.09 45.76
N GLU A 21 -64.32 22.16 44.89
CA GLU A 21 -64.26 22.32 43.44
C GLU A 21 -65.03 23.58 42.98
N LEU A 22 -66.23 23.82 43.53
CA LEU A 22 -67.01 25.02 43.26
C LEU A 22 -66.30 26.30 43.72
N ALA A 23 -65.63 26.29 44.87
CA ALA A 23 -64.85 27.43 45.36
C ALA A 23 -63.62 27.71 44.47
N GLU A 24 -62.95 26.67 44.00
CA GLU A 24 -61.83 26.77 43.05
C GLU A 24 -62.29 27.24 41.67
N GLU A 25 -63.47 26.82 41.19
CA GLU A 25 -64.08 27.29 39.95
C GLU A 25 -64.54 28.76 40.05
N ILE A 26 -65.09 29.18 41.20
CA ILE A 26 -65.39 30.59 41.50
C ILE A 26 -64.10 31.43 41.52
N SER A 27 -63.01 30.90 42.08
CA SER A 27 -61.70 31.57 42.08
C SER A 27 -61.14 31.71 40.65
N ARG A 28 -61.15 30.63 39.86
CA ARG A 28 -60.73 30.63 38.44
C ARG A 28 -61.59 31.57 37.60
N ARG A 29 -62.91 31.60 37.82
CA ARG A 29 -63.83 32.56 37.19
C ARG A 29 -63.53 34.00 37.60
N SER A 30 -63.29 34.27 38.88
CA SER A 30 -62.91 35.61 39.38
C SER A 30 -61.61 36.11 38.74
N HIS A 31 -60.63 35.22 38.57
CA HIS A 31 -59.39 35.54 37.85
C HIS A 31 -59.67 35.90 36.37
N ALA A 32 -60.45 35.08 35.66
CA ALA A 32 -60.84 35.34 34.28
C ALA A 32 -61.70 36.62 34.10
N GLU A 33 -62.57 36.95 35.04
CA GLU A 33 -63.35 38.20 35.02
C GLU A 33 -62.47 39.44 35.27
N ASN A 34 -61.46 39.33 36.15
CA ASN A 34 -60.44 40.37 36.34
C ASN A 34 -59.56 40.55 35.10
N ASP A 35 -59.14 39.46 34.46
CA ASP A 35 -58.41 39.52 33.18
C ASP A 35 -59.26 40.16 32.08
N LEU A 36 -60.52 39.76 31.92
CA LEU A 36 -61.45 40.42 30.99
C LEU A 36 -61.65 41.91 31.34
N ALA A 37 -61.60 42.30 32.60
CA ALA A 37 -61.64 43.71 33.01
C ALA A 37 -60.35 44.47 32.65
N THR A 38 -59.16 43.86 32.78
CA THR A 38 -57.90 44.49 32.34
C THR A 38 -57.80 44.55 30.81
N TYR A 39 -58.21 43.51 30.08
CA TYR A 39 -58.32 43.53 28.62
C TYR A 39 -59.33 44.57 28.13
N ARG A 40 -60.48 44.74 28.79
CA ARG A 40 -61.43 45.83 28.50
C ARG A 40 -60.81 47.21 28.73
N LYS A 41 -60.12 47.43 29.85
CA LYS A 41 -59.38 48.69 30.09
C LYS A 41 -58.31 48.94 29.01
N ARG A 42 -57.56 47.89 28.61
CA ARG A 42 -56.53 47.96 27.56
C ARG A 42 -57.14 48.25 26.18
N MET A 43 -58.30 47.67 25.86
CA MET A 43 -59.03 47.92 24.62
C MET A 43 -59.59 49.35 24.55
N VAL A 44 -60.08 49.90 25.67
CA VAL A 44 -60.49 51.32 25.77
C VAL A 44 -59.28 52.25 25.61
N SER A 45 -58.12 51.90 26.19
CA SER A 45 -56.85 52.63 26.03
C SER A 45 -56.28 52.57 24.59
N LEU A 46 -56.70 51.59 23.79
CA LEU A 46 -56.38 51.51 22.36
C LEU A 46 -57.40 52.29 21.51
N LYS A 47 -58.70 52.22 21.83
CA LYS A 47 -59.75 53.00 21.16
C LYS A 47 -59.62 54.52 21.36
N SER A 48 -58.94 54.99 22.39
CA SER A 48 -58.71 56.43 22.63
C SER A 48 -57.62 57.04 21.75
N ARG A 49 -56.85 56.24 20.99
CA ARG A 49 -55.91 56.75 19.98
C ARG A 49 -56.63 56.92 18.63
N ARG A 50 -57.00 58.16 18.29
CA ARG A 50 -57.44 58.50 16.93
C ARG A 50 -56.34 58.14 15.92
N GLY A 51 -56.70 57.37 14.90
CA GLY A 51 -55.87 57.27 13.70
C GLY A 51 -55.86 58.60 12.96
N VAL A 52 -54.72 58.94 12.35
CA VAL A 52 -54.61 60.02 11.37
C VAL A 52 -54.80 59.39 10.00
N GLU A 53 -55.80 59.85 9.25
CA GLU A 53 -56.00 59.43 7.87
C GLU A 53 -54.80 59.89 7.02
N ARG A 54 -54.30 59.01 6.16
CA ARG A 54 -53.46 59.38 5.02
C ARG A 54 -54.10 58.82 3.77
N VAL A 55 -54.36 59.70 2.81
CA VAL A 55 -54.84 59.33 1.49
C VAL A 55 -53.70 58.65 0.74
N GLU A 56 -53.98 57.52 0.08
CA GLU A 56 -53.01 56.85 -0.78
C GLU A 56 -52.92 57.56 -2.14
N GLU A 57 -51.83 58.29 -2.39
CA GLU A 57 -51.47 58.67 -3.76
C GLU A 57 -50.92 57.45 -4.50
N LYS A 58 -51.67 56.97 -5.49
CA LYS A 58 -51.30 55.81 -6.31
C LYS A 58 -50.34 56.21 -7.43
N GLU A 59 -49.05 56.20 -7.17
CA GLU A 59 -48.05 56.04 -8.24
C GLU A 59 -48.15 54.64 -8.85
N THR A 60 -48.83 54.52 -9.99
CA THR A 60 -49.01 53.26 -10.72
C THR A 60 -47.79 52.95 -11.58
N VAL A 61 -46.68 52.60 -10.94
CA VAL A 61 -45.46 52.09 -11.62
C VAL A 61 -45.81 50.83 -12.41
N HIS A 62 -45.96 50.98 -13.72
CA HIS A 62 -46.25 49.88 -14.64
C HIS A 62 -45.00 49.02 -14.87
N TYR A 63 -44.72 48.13 -13.92
CA TYR A 63 -43.87 46.98 -14.19
C TYR A 63 -44.51 46.12 -15.27
N TYR A 64 -43.77 45.87 -16.35
CA TYR A 64 -44.16 44.88 -17.35
C TYR A 64 -44.24 43.51 -16.68
N ARG A 65 -45.45 42.95 -16.61
CA ARG A 65 -45.69 41.59 -16.15
C ARG A 65 -45.18 40.61 -17.19
N ASP A 66 -44.15 39.84 -16.85
CA ASP A 66 -43.83 38.62 -17.59
C ASP A 66 -45.00 37.64 -17.45
N SER A 67 -45.78 37.45 -18.51
CA SER A 67 -46.95 36.55 -18.51
C SER A 67 -46.59 35.11 -18.17
N LYS A 68 -45.32 34.72 -18.40
CA LYS A 68 -44.75 33.45 -17.97
C LYS A 68 -44.69 33.34 -16.44
N LEU A 69 -44.23 34.39 -15.75
CA LEU A 69 -44.10 34.37 -14.29
C LEU A 69 -45.47 34.27 -13.60
N GLU A 70 -46.50 34.93 -14.13
CA GLU A 70 -47.87 34.77 -13.62
C GLU A 70 -48.46 33.38 -13.95
N ALA A 71 -48.17 32.80 -15.13
CA ALA A 71 -48.55 31.42 -15.45
C ALA A 71 -47.82 30.37 -14.58
N ASP A 72 -46.54 30.59 -14.28
CA ASP A 72 -45.73 29.74 -13.40
C ASP A 72 -46.21 29.83 -11.95
N LEU A 73 -46.57 31.03 -11.48
CA LEU A 73 -47.20 31.22 -10.15
C LEU A 73 -48.61 30.60 -10.08
N GLU A 74 -49.39 30.62 -11.17
CA GLU A 74 -50.75 30.06 -11.20
C GLU A 74 -50.77 28.53 -11.42
N THR A 75 -49.74 27.97 -12.05
CA THR A 75 -49.50 26.52 -12.02
C THR A 75 -48.95 26.06 -10.66
N LEU A 76 -48.05 26.83 -10.02
CA LEU A 76 -47.59 26.57 -8.66
C LEU A 76 -48.74 26.59 -7.65
N ARG A 77 -49.63 27.59 -7.72
CA ARG A 77 -50.84 27.68 -6.89
C ARG A 77 -51.78 26.49 -7.07
N ARG A 78 -52.02 26.05 -8.32
CA ARG A 78 -52.79 24.82 -8.58
C ARG A 78 -52.13 23.60 -7.96
N ARG A 79 -50.82 23.42 -8.15
CA ARG A 79 -50.06 22.31 -7.59
C ARG A 79 -50.09 22.27 -6.06
N ILE A 80 -50.01 23.44 -5.40
CA ILE A 80 -50.18 23.56 -3.95
C ILE A 80 -51.60 23.18 -3.51
N ASN A 81 -52.64 23.65 -4.22
CA ASN A 81 -54.03 23.31 -3.91
C ASN A 81 -54.35 21.82 -4.14
N GLU A 82 -53.74 21.19 -5.15
CA GLU A 82 -53.79 19.75 -5.40
C GLU A 82 -53.12 18.96 -4.27
N GLU A 83 -51.94 19.36 -3.81
CA GLU A 83 -51.27 18.74 -2.65
C GLU A 83 -52.06 18.93 -1.34
N ILE A 84 -52.74 20.07 -1.17
CA ILE A 84 -53.67 20.29 -0.03
C ILE A 84 -54.86 19.33 -0.12
N HIS A 85 -55.44 19.12 -1.31
CA HIS A 85 -56.53 18.14 -1.50
C HIS A 85 -56.05 16.71 -1.20
N LYS A 86 -54.94 16.25 -1.80
CA LYS A 86 -54.36 14.92 -1.52
C LYS A 86 -54.06 14.71 -0.03
N ARG A 87 -53.54 15.73 0.66
CA ARG A 87 -53.31 15.68 2.11
C ARG A 87 -54.62 15.55 2.90
N SER A 88 -55.69 16.20 2.46
CA SER A 88 -57.01 16.05 3.09
C SER A 88 -57.63 14.67 2.82
N GLU A 89 -57.52 14.15 1.59
CA GLU A 89 -57.96 12.81 1.21
C GLU A 89 -57.23 11.75 2.05
N LEU A 90 -55.89 11.78 2.07
CA LEU A 90 -55.06 10.90 2.90
C LEU A 90 -55.39 11.02 4.40
N HIS A 91 -55.74 12.21 4.90
CA HIS A 91 -56.16 12.37 6.29
C HIS A 91 -57.51 11.68 6.56
N THR A 92 -58.48 11.78 5.64
CA THR A 92 -59.74 11.03 5.76
C THR A 92 -59.56 9.51 5.62
N GLU A 93 -58.62 9.05 4.77
CA GLU A 93 -58.26 7.63 4.69
C GLU A 93 -57.63 7.13 6.00
N ILE A 94 -56.71 7.90 6.59
CA ILE A 94 -56.11 7.61 7.90
C ILE A 94 -57.19 7.54 8.99
N GLU A 95 -58.16 8.45 9.01
CA GLU A 95 -59.30 8.35 9.93
C GLU A 95 -60.13 7.07 9.72
N ILE A 96 -60.41 6.70 8.47
CA ILE A 96 -61.17 5.48 8.13
C ILE A 96 -60.39 4.23 8.53
N VAL A 97 -59.07 4.21 8.34
CA VAL A 97 -58.19 3.12 8.78
C VAL A 97 -58.14 3.04 10.30
N ASN A 98 -57.98 4.15 11.01
CA ASN A 98 -58.01 4.18 12.48
C ASN A 98 -59.36 3.70 13.04
N LYS A 99 -60.47 4.11 12.43
CA LYS A 99 -61.82 3.61 12.79
C LYS A 99 -61.95 2.09 12.58
N LYS A 100 -61.34 1.53 11.52
CA LYS A 100 -61.27 0.08 11.25
C LYS A 100 -60.35 -0.68 12.21
N ILE A 101 -59.22 -0.08 12.61
CA ILE A 101 -58.31 -0.64 13.61
C ILE A 101 -59.04 -0.75 14.96
N VAL A 102 -59.64 0.34 15.44
CA VAL A 102 -60.35 0.38 16.73
C VAL A 102 -61.62 -0.49 16.74
N SER A 103 -62.21 -0.85 15.58
CA SER A 103 -63.24 -1.89 15.52
C SER A 103 -62.63 -3.31 15.61
N ARG A 104 -61.52 -3.58 14.92
CA ARG A 104 -60.84 -4.89 14.98
C ARG A 104 -60.21 -5.17 16.35
N GLU A 105 -59.66 -4.16 17.01
CA GLU A 105 -59.15 -4.29 18.39
C GLU A 105 -60.25 -4.69 19.37
N ARG A 106 -61.45 -4.10 19.24
CA ARG A 106 -62.63 -4.50 20.02
C ARG A 106 -63.09 -5.92 19.71
N GLU A 107 -63.14 -6.30 18.43
CA GLU A 107 -63.45 -7.67 18.01
C GLU A 107 -62.43 -8.70 18.54
N ILE A 108 -61.15 -8.34 18.64
CA ILE A 108 -60.09 -9.20 19.19
C ILE A 108 -60.22 -9.38 20.71
N ILE A 109 -60.67 -8.35 21.44
CA ILE A 109 -60.82 -8.39 22.90
C ILE A 109 -61.99 -9.26 23.36
N ASP A 110 -63.10 -9.33 22.61
CA ASP A 110 -64.29 -10.10 22.99
C ASP A 110 -64.19 -11.63 22.73
N VAL A 111 -63.16 -12.11 22.02
CA VAL A 111 -63.01 -13.54 21.69
C VAL A 111 -62.44 -14.35 22.86
N LYS A 112 -63.32 -15.04 23.59
CA LYS A 112 -62.93 -15.97 24.66
C LYS A 112 -62.14 -17.17 24.09
N PRO A 113 -60.94 -17.49 24.64
CA PRO A 113 -60.02 -18.45 24.02
C PRO A 113 -60.48 -19.91 24.16
N ARG A 114 -60.20 -20.71 23.13
CA ARG A 114 -60.24 -22.19 23.14
C ARG A 114 -58.91 -22.74 22.64
N LEU A 115 -58.50 -23.90 23.15
CA LEU A 115 -57.21 -24.52 22.87
C LEU A 115 -57.08 -25.02 21.42
N VAL A 116 -55.83 -25.10 20.94
CA VAL A 116 -55.44 -25.63 19.62
C VAL A 116 -54.39 -26.73 19.79
N THR A 117 -54.46 -27.77 18.95
CA THR A 117 -53.39 -28.77 18.78
C THR A 117 -53.05 -28.94 17.28
N LYS A 118 -51.98 -29.69 16.98
CA LYS A 118 -51.01 -29.44 15.90
C LYS A 118 -51.14 -30.49 14.78
N VAL A 119 -51.07 -30.21 13.48
CA VAL A 119 -49.86 -29.96 12.64
C VAL A 119 -50.29 -29.62 11.18
N LEU A 120 -49.45 -28.85 10.46
CA LEU A 120 -49.28 -28.61 9.00
C LEU A 120 -50.11 -29.46 7.98
N THR A 121 -50.49 -28.96 6.78
CA THR A 121 -50.44 -27.63 6.13
C THR A 121 -51.27 -27.68 4.84
N GLU A 122 -51.93 -26.57 4.49
CA GLU A 122 -52.02 -26.11 3.09
C GLU A 122 -51.57 -24.64 3.03
N ILE A 123 -51.11 -24.19 1.85
CA ILE A 123 -50.48 -22.88 1.66
C ILE A 123 -51.50 -21.93 1.02
N GLU A 124 -52.26 -21.22 1.84
CA GLU A 124 -52.66 -19.87 1.45
C GLU A 124 -51.39 -19.04 1.24
N ARG A 125 -51.35 -18.20 0.21
CA ARG A 125 -50.32 -17.16 0.12
C ARG A 125 -50.51 -16.22 1.30
N ASP A 126 -49.59 -16.25 2.27
CA ASP A 126 -49.70 -15.38 3.44
C ASP A 126 -49.83 -13.92 2.97
N PRO A 127 -50.98 -13.25 3.19
CA PRO A 127 -51.17 -11.90 2.72
C PRO A 127 -50.18 -10.94 3.39
N LYS A 128 -49.55 -11.31 4.51
CA LYS A 128 -48.44 -10.56 5.10
C LYS A 128 -47.18 -10.66 4.26
N LEU A 129 -46.86 -11.81 3.66
CA LEU A 129 -45.72 -11.94 2.74
C LEU A 129 -45.98 -11.22 1.42
N ASP A 130 -47.20 -11.22 0.89
CA ASP A 130 -47.51 -10.41 -0.30
C ASP A 130 -47.57 -8.90 0.02
N VAL A 131 -47.98 -8.51 1.23
CA VAL A 131 -47.91 -7.12 1.74
C VAL A 131 -46.49 -6.70 2.16
N GLU A 132 -45.60 -7.63 2.52
CA GLU A 132 -44.17 -7.36 2.75
C GLU A 132 -43.41 -7.30 1.44
N ALA A 133 -43.68 -8.19 0.49
CA ALA A 133 -43.18 -8.06 -0.87
C ALA A 133 -43.74 -6.79 -1.53
N ALA A 134 -45.00 -6.39 -1.28
CA ALA A 134 -45.54 -5.11 -1.73
C ALA A 134 -44.82 -3.93 -1.06
N ARG A 135 -44.68 -3.91 0.29
CA ARG A 135 -43.94 -2.87 1.01
C ARG A 135 -42.47 -2.80 0.60
N ILE A 136 -41.82 -3.91 0.28
CA ILE A 136 -40.44 -3.94 -0.23
C ILE A 136 -40.38 -3.44 -1.67
N ARG A 137 -41.33 -3.81 -2.55
CA ARG A 137 -41.45 -3.24 -3.90
C ARG A 137 -41.72 -1.73 -3.86
N GLU A 138 -42.57 -1.28 -2.94
CA GLU A 138 -42.91 0.12 -2.69
C GLU A 138 -41.73 0.89 -2.07
N LEU A 139 -40.96 0.28 -1.16
CA LEU A 139 -39.77 0.88 -0.56
C LEU A 139 -38.60 0.91 -1.56
N ILE A 140 -38.49 -0.06 -2.46
CA ILE A 140 -37.57 0.00 -3.61
C ILE A 140 -38.01 1.09 -4.60
N LEU A 141 -39.32 1.29 -4.81
CA LEU A 141 -39.82 2.41 -5.62
C LEU A 141 -39.59 3.76 -4.94
N LYS A 142 -39.80 3.88 -3.62
CA LYS A 142 -39.50 5.08 -2.83
C LYS A 142 -38.01 5.38 -2.82
N LEU A 143 -37.14 4.40 -2.59
CA LEU A 143 -35.68 4.58 -2.71
C LEU A 143 -35.25 4.96 -4.13
N ARG A 144 -35.88 4.42 -5.17
CA ARG A 144 -35.63 4.85 -6.57
C ARG A 144 -36.15 6.26 -6.85
N GLU A 145 -37.24 6.66 -6.23
CA GLU A 145 -37.80 8.01 -6.34
C GLU A 145 -36.97 9.01 -5.54
N GLU A 146 -36.49 8.65 -4.34
CA GLU A 146 -35.54 9.42 -3.53
C GLU A 146 -34.20 9.55 -4.24
N ILE A 147 -33.68 8.49 -4.88
CA ILE A 147 -32.52 8.58 -5.77
C ILE A 147 -32.80 9.52 -6.94
N ARG A 148 -33.96 9.41 -7.62
CA ARG A 148 -34.33 10.30 -8.73
C ARG A 148 -34.52 11.75 -8.29
N VAL A 149 -35.06 11.97 -7.09
CA VAL A 149 -35.21 13.29 -6.47
C VAL A 149 -33.83 13.84 -6.13
N HIS A 150 -32.93 13.08 -5.47
CA HIS A 150 -31.55 13.49 -5.22
C HIS A 150 -30.72 13.67 -6.50
N GLU A 151 -30.99 12.92 -7.59
CA GLU A 151 -30.44 13.19 -8.92
C GLU A 151 -30.98 14.51 -9.48
N SER A 152 -32.28 14.79 -9.33
CA SER A 152 -32.88 16.07 -9.74
C SER A 152 -32.41 17.24 -8.87
N GLU A 153 -32.15 17.03 -7.58
CA GLU A 153 -31.60 18.01 -6.65
C GLU A 153 -30.11 18.24 -6.90
N THR A 154 -29.31 17.21 -7.19
CA THR A 154 -27.90 17.41 -7.57
C THR A 154 -27.76 18.06 -8.95
N VAL A 155 -28.71 17.85 -9.86
CA VAL A 155 -28.87 18.66 -11.08
C VAL A 155 -29.32 20.09 -10.73
N HIS A 156 -30.29 20.28 -9.85
CA HIS A 156 -30.78 21.60 -9.44
C HIS A 156 -29.68 22.43 -8.76
N MET A 157 -28.97 21.84 -7.80
CA MET A 157 -27.79 22.41 -7.14
C MET A 157 -26.65 22.66 -8.14
N ARG A 158 -26.45 21.83 -9.18
CA ARG A 158 -25.55 22.16 -10.30
C ARG A 158 -26.01 23.39 -11.07
N THR A 159 -27.31 23.50 -11.39
CA THR A 159 -27.85 24.69 -12.06
C THR A 159 -27.80 25.93 -11.17
N GLU A 160 -28.04 25.81 -9.87
CA GLU A 160 -27.95 26.91 -8.92
C GLU A 160 -26.49 27.35 -8.72
N VAL A 161 -25.54 26.42 -8.62
CA VAL A 161 -24.10 26.74 -8.61
C VAL A 161 -23.68 27.45 -9.90
N THR A 162 -24.14 27.03 -11.08
CA THR A 162 -23.83 27.76 -12.34
C THR A 162 -24.53 29.12 -12.45
N VAL A 163 -25.72 29.29 -11.85
CA VAL A 163 -26.37 30.61 -11.71
C VAL A 163 -25.63 31.50 -10.71
N LEU A 164 -25.10 30.95 -9.62
CA LEU A 164 -24.26 31.68 -8.66
C LEU A 164 -22.90 32.06 -9.26
N GLU A 165 -22.29 31.20 -10.07
CA GLU A 165 -21.09 31.50 -10.88
C GLU A 165 -21.33 32.65 -11.87
N SER A 166 -22.58 32.84 -12.35
CA SER A 166 -22.93 33.96 -13.23
C SER A 166 -23.13 35.31 -12.50
N LYS A 167 -23.36 35.29 -11.18
CA LYS A 167 -23.61 36.50 -10.37
C LYS A 167 -22.32 37.10 -9.85
N ARG A 168 -21.81 38.12 -10.56
CA ARG A 168 -20.72 38.97 -10.05
C ARG A 168 -21.15 39.63 -8.72
N PRO A 169 -20.33 39.59 -7.66
CA PRO A 169 -20.68 40.20 -6.37
C PRO A 169 -20.68 41.72 -6.46
N VAL A 170 -21.72 42.35 -5.92
CA VAL A 170 -21.80 43.82 -5.79
C VAL A 170 -21.04 44.23 -4.54
N ILE A 171 -19.97 45.01 -4.72
CA ILE A 171 -19.22 45.61 -3.61
C ILE A 171 -20.13 46.60 -2.88
N LYS A 172 -20.22 46.46 -1.55
CA LYS A 172 -20.83 47.46 -0.66
C LYS A 172 -19.80 47.90 0.35
N GLU A 173 -19.25 49.10 0.15
CA GLU A 173 -18.48 49.78 1.19
C GLU A 173 -19.37 50.09 2.40
N LYS A 174 -18.77 50.10 3.60
CA LYS A 174 -19.44 50.62 4.79
C LYS A 174 -18.44 51.33 5.70
N VAL A 175 -18.28 52.64 5.45
CA VAL A 175 -17.59 53.56 6.36
C VAL A 175 -18.34 53.59 7.70
N VAL A 176 -17.59 53.55 8.81
CA VAL A 176 -18.15 53.66 10.16
C VAL A 176 -17.91 55.07 10.70
N LEU A 177 -18.95 55.91 10.64
CA LEU A 177 -19.06 57.12 11.46
C LEU A 177 -19.88 56.83 12.72
N LYS A 178 -19.50 57.49 13.82
CA LYS A 178 -20.08 57.27 15.16
C LYS A 178 -21.23 58.26 15.41
N GLU A 179 -22.44 57.88 15.03
CA GLU A 179 -23.67 58.56 15.48
C GLU A 179 -24.44 57.73 16.51
N VAL A 180 -25.05 58.40 17.48
CA VAL A 180 -25.83 57.78 18.56
C VAL A 180 -27.30 57.76 18.18
N VAL A 181 -27.74 56.68 17.55
CA VAL A 181 -29.16 56.46 17.21
C VAL A 181 -29.65 55.16 17.87
N ARG A 182 -30.78 55.23 18.58
CA ARG A 182 -31.47 54.04 19.09
C ARG A 182 -32.20 53.36 17.94
N LEU A 183 -31.79 52.16 17.56
CA LEU A 183 -32.60 51.30 16.69
C LEU A 183 -33.81 50.76 17.46
N GLU A 184 -35.01 51.09 16.98
CA GLU A 184 -36.16 50.20 17.16
C GLU A 184 -35.90 48.88 16.43
N LYS A 185 -36.47 47.78 16.92
CA LYS A 185 -36.27 46.44 16.36
C LYS A 185 -37.52 45.99 15.62
N ASP A 186 -37.42 45.81 14.30
CA ASP A 186 -37.67 44.50 13.70
C ASP A 186 -38.94 43.79 14.18
N PRO A 187 -40.16 44.36 14.10
CA PRO A 187 -41.36 43.72 14.65
C PRO A 187 -41.63 42.33 14.06
N GLU A 188 -41.15 42.05 12.84
CA GLU A 188 -41.22 40.72 12.23
C GLU A 188 -40.15 39.76 12.76
N MET A 189 -38.91 40.23 12.93
CA MET A 189 -37.84 39.48 13.61
C MET A 189 -38.22 39.14 15.06
N LEU A 190 -38.85 40.06 15.79
CA LEU A 190 -39.34 39.81 17.14
C LEU A 190 -40.47 38.76 17.17
N LYS A 191 -41.40 38.78 16.20
CA LYS A 191 -42.40 37.71 16.04
C LYS A 191 -41.75 36.36 15.73
N ALA A 192 -40.78 36.31 14.82
CA ALA A 192 -40.06 35.08 14.49
C ALA A 192 -39.34 34.49 15.71
N VAL A 193 -38.64 35.33 16.49
CA VAL A 193 -37.96 34.91 17.74
C VAL A 193 -38.95 34.44 18.81
N ILE A 194 -40.13 35.06 18.93
CA ILE A 194 -41.18 34.62 19.86
C ILE A 194 -41.78 33.28 19.41
N ASN A 195 -42.07 33.11 18.11
CA ASN A 195 -42.60 31.86 17.57
C ASN A 195 -41.61 30.71 17.77
N LEU A 196 -40.33 30.89 17.41
CA LEU A 196 -39.27 29.90 17.65
C LEU A 196 -39.13 29.56 19.14
N LYS A 197 -39.24 30.55 20.03
CA LYS A 197 -39.21 30.30 21.49
C LYS A 197 -40.40 29.45 21.96
N ASN A 198 -41.58 29.67 21.38
CA ASN A 198 -42.76 28.87 21.69
C ASN A 198 -42.63 27.44 21.12
N GLU A 199 -42.19 27.28 19.87
CA GLU A 199 -41.94 25.97 19.24
C GLU A 199 -40.90 25.14 20.03
N ILE A 200 -39.83 25.77 20.54
CA ILE A 200 -38.84 25.13 21.41
C ILE A 200 -39.47 24.72 22.77
N SER A 201 -40.40 25.52 23.30
CA SER A 201 -41.14 25.17 24.53
C SER A 201 -42.09 24.00 24.31
N ASP A 202 -42.84 24.00 23.20
CA ASP A 202 -43.78 22.94 22.84
C ASP A 202 -43.05 21.63 22.55
N GLU A 203 -41.89 21.69 21.89
CA GLU A 203 -41.03 20.51 21.70
C GLU A 203 -40.44 20.00 23.02
N GLY A 204 -40.12 20.89 23.96
CA GLY A 204 -39.75 20.53 25.33
C GLY A 204 -40.86 19.73 26.04
N VAL A 205 -42.12 20.15 25.90
CA VAL A 205 -43.29 19.45 26.46
C VAL A 205 -43.56 18.13 25.72
N ARG A 206 -43.41 18.08 24.38
CA ARG A 206 -43.47 16.81 23.62
C ARG A 206 -42.39 15.82 24.08
N CYS A 207 -41.16 16.28 24.27
CA CYS A 207 -40.06 15.47 24.79
C CYS A 207 -40.33 14.94 26.20
N GLN A 208 -40.94 15.74 27.09
CA GLN A 208 -41.33 15.28 28.43
C GLN A 208 -42.41 14.20 28.35
N ASN A 209 -43.51 14.45 27.65
CA ASN A 209 -44.60 13.47 27.46
C ASN A 209 -44.11 12.14 26.87
N LEU A 210 -43.21 12.18 25.88
CA LEU A 210 -42.61 10.96 25.31
C LEU A 210 -41.71 10.22 26.32
N ASN A 211 -40.96 10.93 27.15
CA ASN A 211 -40.10 10.33 28.16
C ASN A 211 -40.93 9.68 29.30
N ASP A 212 -42.05 10.29 29.68
CA ASP A 212 -43.00 9.76 30.65
C ASP A 212 -43.75 8.52 30.11
N GLN A 213 -44.12 8.51 28.82
CA GLN A 213 -44.63 7.32 28.15
C GLN A 213 -43.59 6.20 28.10
N VAL A 214 -42.33 6.51 27.79
CA VAL A 214 -41.22 5.54 27.85
C VAL A 214 -41.00 5.02 29.27
N PHE A 215 -41.21 5.85 30.31
CA PHE A 215 -41.16 5.41 31.70
C PHE A 215 -42.33 4.47 32.06
N GLN A 216 -43.56 4.78 31.65
CA GLN A 216 -44.71 3.88 31.81
C GLN A 216 -44.50 2.54 31.10
N ILE A 217 -44.04 2.55 29.85
CA ILE A 217 -43.74 1.32 29.08
C ILE A 217 -42.64 0.51 29.76
N ARG A 218 -41.57 1.14 30.26
CA ARG A 218 -40.53 0.45 31.04
C ARG A 218 -41.05 -0.12 32.36
N SER A 219 -42.00 0.55 33.02
CA SER A 219 -42.67 0.02 34.22
C SER A 219 -43.53 -1.21 33.88
N GLN A 220 -44.29 -1.17 32.79
CA GLN A 220 -45.06 -2.31 32.28
C GLN A 220 -44.16 -3.49 31.90
N ILE A 221 -43.04 -3.25 31.20
CA ILE A 221 -42.05 -4.28 30.87
C ILE A 221 -41.46 -4.92 32.14
N ASN A 222 -41.02 -4.13 33.12
CA ASN A 222 -40.52 -4.66 34.40
C ASN A 222 -41.57 -5.50 35.15
N ASN A 223 -42.86 -5.14 35.05
CA ASN A 223 -43.93 -5.92 35.65
C ASN A 223 -44.18 -7.24 34.89
N LEU A 224 -44.09 -7.24 33.56
CA LEU A 224 -44.19 -8.46 32.74
C LEU A 224 -42.99 -9.39 32.95
N GLU A 225 -41.77 -8.85 33.00
CA GLU A 225 -40.53 -9.58 33.32
C GLU A 225 -40.55 -10.19 34.73
N ARG A 226 -41.26 -9.57 35.68
CA ARG A 226 -41.54 -10.15 37.01
C ARG A 226 -42.58 -11.27 37.00
N ILE A 227 -43.49 -11.32 36.03
CA ILE A 227 -44.54 -12.34 35.91
C ILE A 227 -44.02 -13.58 35.18
N ILE A 228 -43.19 -13.42 34.15
CA ILE A 228 -42.63 -14.51 33.32
C ILE A 228 -42.07 -15.70 34.14
N PRO A 229 -41.30 -15.52 35.24
CA PRO A 229 -40.77 -16.64 36.03
C PRO A 229 -41.82 -17.49 36.78
N THR A 230 -43.07 -17.05 36.87
CA THR A 230 -44.10 -17.69 37.71
C THR A 230 -44.95 -18.75 37.00
N ILE A 231 -44.83 -18.87 35.67
CA ILE A 231 -45.70 -19.71 34.85
C ILE A 231 -45.01 -21.06 34.55
N GLN A 232 -45.44 -22.14 35.22
CA GLN A 232 -44.91 -23.49 34.98
C GLN A 232 -45.69 -24.27 33.89
N PRO A 233 -45.01 -25.10 33.07
CA PRO A 233 -45.65 -25.87 31.98
C PRO A 233 -46.30 -27.18 32.44
N LYS A 234 -47.28 -27.67 31.68
CA LYS A 234 -47.91 -29.01 31.82
C LYS A 234 -48.16 -29.65 30.44
N THR A 235 -48.15 -30.99 30.38
CA THR A 235 -48.12 -31.75 29.11
C THR A 235 -49.01 -33.02 29.17
N VAL A 236 -50.00 -33.16 28.28
CA VAL A 236 -50.84 -34.39 28.05
C VAL A 236 -51.23 -34.48 26.54
N ILE A 237 -51.91 -35.55 26.08
CA ILE A 237 -51.76 -36.16 24.73
C ILE A 237 -53.12 -36.47 24.00
N LYS A 238 -53.19 -36.23 22.66
CA LYS A 238 -54.18 -36.72 21.62
C LYS A 238 -55.67 -36.30 21.78
N GLU A 239 -56.63 -36.45 20.84
CA GLU A 239 -56.75 -37.06 19.46
C GLU A 239 -57.87 -36.33 18.63
N VAL A 240 -58.06 -36.59 17.30
CA VAL A 240 -59.34 -36.53 16.48
C VAL A 240 -59.06 -36.65 14.93
N LYS A 241 -60.10 -36.77 14.06
CA LYS A 241 -60.06 -37.24 12.65
C LYS A 241 -60.56 -36.26 11.56
N ARG A 242 -59.91 -36.32 10.39
CA ARG A 242 -60.38 -36.18 8.96
C ARG A 242 -61.16 -34.94 8.46
N VAL A 243 -60.67 -34.38 7.34
CA VAL A 243 -61.37 -33.56 6.31
C VAL A 243 -60.88 -34.02 4.91
N GLU A 244 -61.52 -33.58 3.82
CA GLU A 244 -61.24 -33.96 2.42
C GLU A 244 -60.04 -33.18 1.80
N GLN A 245 -59.64 -33.50 0.57
CA GLN A 245 -58.49 -32.88 -0.14
C GLN A 245 -58.81 -32.55 -1.60
N ASP A 246 -58.32 -31.40 -2.08
CA ASP A 246 -58.55 -30.92 -3.44
C ASP A 246 -57.72 -31.65 -4.52
N ALA A 247 -58.33 -31.86 -5.69
CA ALA A 247 -57.79 -32.75 -6.71
C ALA A 247 -56.55 -32.19 -7.45
N GLU A 248 -56.54 -30.89 -7.74
CA GLU A 248 -55.46 -30.25 -8.52
C GLU A 248 -54.17 -30.12 -7.70
N LEU A 249 -54.26 -29.71 -6.43
CA LEU A 249 -53.14 -29.76 -5.49
C LEU A 249 -52.66 -31.20 -5.26
N LEU A 250 -53.55 -32.20 -5.28
CA LEU A 250 -53.15 -33.60 -5.31
C LEU A 250 -52.44 -34.01 -6.61
N GLN A 251 -52.72 -33.37 -7.75
CA GLN A 251 -52.01 -33.60 -9.02
C GLN A 251 -50.67 -32.89 -9.08
N GLU A 252 -50.56 -31.61 -8.70
CA GLU A 252 -49.27 -30.92 -8.59
C GLU A 252 -48.39 -31.55 -7.50
N SER A 253 -48.95 -31.87 -6.33
CA SER A 253 -48.21 -32.58 -5.28
C SER A 253 -47.87 -34.03 -5.66
N LYS A 254 -48.55 -34.63 -6.65
CA LYS A 254 -48.14 -35.90 -7.29
C LYS A 254 -47.06 -35.68 -8.34
N THR A 255 -47.15 -34.69 -9.23
CA THR A 255 -46.09 -34.44 -10.23
C THR A 255 -44.82 -33.96 -9.57
N LEU A 256 -44.89 -33.11 -8.54
CA LEU A 256 -43.76 -32.70 -7.71
C LEU A 256 -43.27 -33.82 -6.79
N ARG A 257 -44.12 -34.74 -6.30
CA ARG A 257 -43.60 -35.98 -5.68
C ARG A 257 -42.99 -36.92 -6.70
N VAL A 258 -43.50 -37.03 -7.91
CA VAL A 258 -42.88 -37.83 -8.97
C VAL A 258 -41.53 -37.23 -9.34
N HIS A 259 -41.42 -35.91 -9.54
CA HIS A 259 -40.16 -35.22 -9.82
C HIS A 259 -39.22 -35.20 -8.61
N MET A 260 -39.71 -35.10 -7.37
CA MET A 260 -38.87 -35.15 -6.17
C MET A 260 -38.49 -36.58 -5.80
N GLU A 261 -39.34 -37.57 -6.05
CA GLU A 261 -38.97 -38.99 -6.02
C GLU A 261 -38.10 -39.35 -7.22
N GLU A 262 -38.15 -38.65 -8.35
CA GLU A 262 -37.24 -38.82 -9.48
C GLU A 262 -35.91 -38.17 -9.17
N LEU A 263 -35.86 -36.97 -8.59
CA LEU A 263 -34.63 -36.39 -8.06
C LEU A 263 -34.08 -37.15 -6.84
N ILE A 264 -34.92 -37.82 -6.04
CA ILE A 264 -34.48 -38.72 -4.96
C ILE A 264 -34.15 -40.11 -5.50
N ARG A 265 -34.78 -40.59 -6.58
CA ARG A 265 -34.38 -41.83 -7.28
C ARG A 265 -33.09 -41.59 -8.04
N GLU A 266 -32.89 -40.44 -8.68
CA GLU A 266 -31.67 -39.97 -9.32
C GLU A 266 -30.60 -39.69 -8.28
N TYR A 267 -30.88 -39.03 -7.15
CA TYR A 267 -29.91 -38.89 -6.07
C TYR A 267 -29.60 -40.24 -5.41
N GLN A 268 -30.57 -41.15 -5.27
CA GLN A 268 -30.30 -42.52 -4.83
C GLN A 268 -29.62 -43.37 -5.90
N ILE A 269 -29.81 -43.08 -7.19
CA ILE A 269 -29.09 -43.72 -8.30
C ILE A 269 -27.69 -43.16 -8.32
N LEU A 270 -27.47 -41.86 -8.16
CA LEU A 270 -26.18 -41.19 -8.06
C LEU A 270 -25.45 -41.53 -6.76
N VAL A 271 -26.16 -41.85 -5.68
CA VAL A 271 -25.59 -42.40 -4.43
C VAL A 271 -25.40 -43.91 -4.53
N LYS A 272 -26.21 -44.66 -5.28
CA LYS A 272 -25.95 -46.08 -5.64
C LYS A 272 -24.86 -46.20 -6.70
N GLU A 273 -24.65 -45.19 -7.53
CA GLU A 273 -23.59 -45.06 -8.51
C GLU A 273 -22.35 -44.61 -7.79
N PHE A 274 -22.36 -43.52 -7.01
CA PHE A 274 -21.23 -43.14 -6.18
C PHE A 274 -20.83 -44.26 -5.21
N SER A 275 -21.78 -44.92 -4.54
CA SER A 275 -21.47 -46.08 -3.69
C SER A 275 -21.16 -47.35 -4.47
N SER A 276 -21.62 -47.55 -5.72
CA SER A 276 -21.12 -48.63 -6.60
C SER A 276 -19.87 -48.24 -7.39
N LEU A 277 -19.44 -46.98 -7.35
CA LEU A 277 -18.21 -46.44 -7.90
C LEU A 277 -17.12 -46.45 -6.83
N GLN A 278 -17.49 -46.17 -5.57
CA GLN A 278 -16.71 -46.36 -4.35
C GLN A 278 -16.63 -47.85 -3.99
N LEU A 279 -17.69 -48.63 -4.21
CA LEU A 279 -17.65 -50.09 -4.17
C LEU A 279 -16.93 -50.64 -5.40
N ARG A 280 -17.01 -50.05 -6.62
CA ARG A 280 -16.09 -50.40 -7.72
C ARG A 280 -14.66 -49.99 -7.43
N TYR A 281 -14.42 -48.96 -6.62
CA TYR A 281 -13.07 -48.50 -6.26
C TYR A 281 -12.47 -49.44 -5.22
N SER A 282 -13.20 -49.76 -4.16
CA SER A 282 -12.78 -50.79 -3.18
C SER A 282 -12.83 -52.20 -3.77
N GLN A 283 -13.70 -52.49 -4.75
CA GLN A 283 -13.61 -53.67 -5.62
C GLN A 283 -12.48 -53.55 -6.64
N VAL A 284 -11.93 -52.40 -7.00
CA VAL A 284 -10.68 -52.33 -7.80
C VAL A 284 -9.48 -52.56 -6.88
N GLU A 285 -9.55 -52.13 -5.62
CA GLU A 285 -8.59 -52.48 -4.57
C GLU A 285 -8.67 -53.97 -4.16
N THR A 286 -9.83 -54.62 -4.30
CA THR A 286 -10.05 -56.04 -3.92
C THR A 286 -10.33 -57.03 -5.07
N VAL A 287 -10.50 -56.57 -6.31
CA VAL A 287 -10.34 -57.36 -7.57
C VAL A 287 -8.90 -57.24 -8.09
N LYS A 288 -8.10 -56.40 -7.42
CA LYS A 288 -6.76 -56.80 -6.98
C LYS A 288 -6.82 -58.00 -6.01
N GLN A 289 -7.29 -59.17 -6.47
CA GLN A 289 -7.08 -60.46 -5.81
C GLN A 289 -7.27 -61.65 -6.77
N LYS A 290 -7.23 -62.86 -6.21
CA LYS A 290 -7.16 -64.15 -6.91
C LYS A 290 -8.53 -64.57 -7.51
N VAL A 291 -8.56 -65.64 -8.32
CA VAL A 291 -9.53 -65.93 -9.39
C VAL A 291 -10.49 -67.11 -9.03
N GLU A 292 -11.36 -67.55 -9.96
CA GLU A 292 -12.20 -68.78 -10.00
C GLU A 292 -13.42 -68.77 -9.02
N PHE A 293 -14.72 -68.81 -9.38
CA PHE A 293 -15.57 -68.77 -10.62
C PHE A 293 -17.03 -68.34 -10.20
N ASN A 294 -18.20 -68.40 -10.90
CA ASN A 294 -18.71 -69.02 -12.15
C ASN A 294 -19.97 -68.29 -12.76
N GLU A 295 -20.60 -68.89 -13.80
CA GLU A 295 -21.96 -68.81 -14.41
C GLU A 295 -23.07 -67.84 -13.88
N ILE A 296 -23.92 -67.19 -14.73
CA ILE A 296 -24.24 -67.43 -16.17
C ILE A 296 -24.48 -66.12 -17.03
N ILE A 297 -25.61 -65.98 -17.75
CA ILE A 297 -26.00 -64.89 -18.71
C ILE A 297 -27.50 -64.52 -18.52
N HIS A 298 -28.07 -63.38 -18.97
CA HIS A 298 -28.00 -62.64 -20.26
C HIS A 298 -28.08 -61.10 -19.99
N GLU A 299 -27.78 -60.15 -20.90
CA GLU A 299 -27.77 -60.13 -22.38
C GLU A 299 -26.42 -59.71 -23.02
N ILE A 300 -26.43 -59.47 -24.34
CA ILE A 300 -25.28 -59.60 -25.24
C ILE A 300 -24.60 -58.25 -25.55
N PHE A 301 -23.31 -58.15 -25.24
CA PHE A 301 -22.37 -57.31 -25.99
C PHE A 301 -21.54 -58.19 -26.91
N ARG A 302 -21.57 -57.94 -28.23
CA ARG A 302 -20.62 -58.56 -29.16
C ARG A 302 -19.28 -57.85 -29.06
N ILE A 303 -18.31 -58.54 -28.48
CA ILE A 303 -16.89 -58.20 -28.50
C ILE A 303 -16.24 -59.08 -29.56
N ASP A 304 -15.24 -58.58 -30.30
CA ASP A 304 -14.64 -59.34 -31.40
C ASP A 304 -13.99 -60.64 -30.91
N PRO A 305 -14.26 -61.78 -31.59
CA PRO A 305 -14.02 -63.12 -31.04
C PRO A 305 -12.54 -63.42 -30.78
N GLU A 306 -11.63 -62.81 -31.54
CA GLU A 306 -10.18 -62.94 -31.33
C GLU A 306 -9.76 -62.39 -29.97
N THR A 307 -10.32 -61.25 -29.55
CA THR A 307 -9.99 -60.62 -28.27
C THR A 307 -10.51 -61.42 -27.06
N GLU A 308 -11.63 -62.14 -27.21
CA GLU A 308 -12.14 -63.04 -26.16
C GLU A 308 -11.29 -64.31 -26.03
N VAL A 309 -10.75 -64.82 -27.16
CA VAL A 309 -9.81 -65.95 -27.18
C VAL A 309 -8.47 -65.55 -26.54
N GLU A 310 -7.92 -64.38 -26.88
CA GLU A 310 -6.72 -63.87 -26.21
C GLU A 310 -6.95 -63.61 -24.72
N LEU A 311 -8.10 -63.06 -24.32
CA LEU A 311 -8.44 -62.86 -22.91
C LEU A 311 -8.58 -64.19 -22.15
N ARG A 312 -9.14 -65.25 -22.76
CA ARG A 312 -9.13 -66.60 -22.16
C ARG A 312 -7.71 -67.13 -22.00
N ARG A 313 -6.88 -67.03 -23.04
CA ARG A 313 -5.49 -67.49 -23.02
C ARG A 313 -4.69 -66.79 -21.93
N LEU A 314 -4.75 -65.46 -21.87
CA LEU A 314 -4.07 -64.64 -20.88
C LEU A 314 -4.58 -64.94 -19.45
N ARG A 315 -5.88 -65.18 -19.26
CA ARG A 315 -6.43 -65.62 -17.95
C ARG A 315 -5.90 -66.98 -17.54
N ASN A 316 -5.81 -67.95 -18.45
CA ASN A 316 -5.28 -69.29 -18.18
C ASN A 316 -3.77 -69.24 -17.85
N GLU A 317 -2.98 -68.49 -18.61
CA GLU A 317 -1.55 -68.28 -18.34
C GLU A 317 -1.33 -67.57 -16.99
N LEU A 318 -2.18 -66.60 -16.63
CA LEU A 318 -2.14 -65.90 -15.34
C LEU A 318 -2.56 -66.82 -14.16
N LEU A 319 -3.52 -67.72 -14.38
CA LEU A 319 -3.90 -68.78 -13.42
C LEU A 319 -2.78 -69.81 -13.21
N GLU A 320 -2.11 -70.24 -14.27
CA GLU A 320 -0.92 -71.10 -14.15
C GLU A 320 0.20 -70.42 -13.38
N ILE A 321 0.48 -69.14 -13.69
CA ILE A 321 1.47 -68.34 -12.96
C ILE A 321 1.08 -68.17 -11.49
N SER A 322 -0.22 -68.04 -11.16
CA SER A 322 -0.67 -67.94 -9.77
C SER A 322 -0.49 -69.26 -9.01
N LYS A 323 -0.79 -70.42 -9.65
CA LYS A 323 -0.61 -71.76 -9.08
C LYS A 323 0.87 -72.11 -8.87
N ARG A 324 1.73 -71.80 -9.86
CA ARG A 324 3.20 -71.89 -9.74
C ARG A 324 3.74 -70.99 -8.63
N ARG A 325 3.23 -69.75 -8.52
CA ARG A 325 3.59 -68.84 -7.42
C ARG A 325 3.19 -69.39 -6.05
N THR A 326 2.01 -69.98 -5.89
CA THR A 326 1.61 -70.58 -4.60
C THR A 326 2.42 -71.82 -4.23
N SER A 327 2.92 -72.60 -5.19
CA SER A 327 3.89 -73.68 -4.92
C SER A 327 5.20 -73.10 -4.38
N ILE A 328 5.76 -72.09 -5.06
CA ILE A 328 7.01 -71.45 -4.63
C ILE A 328 6.83 -70.75 -3.27
N GLU A 329 5.67 -70.13 -3.00
CA GLU A 329 5.34 -69.56 -1.69
C GLU A 329 5.21 -70.65 -0.59
N SER A 330 4.73 -71.86 -0.90
CA SER A 330 4.70 -72.97 0.07
C SER A 330 6.08 -73.60 0.30
N GLU A 331 6.87 -73.79 -0.76
CA GLU A 331 8.27 -74.27 -0.70
C GLU A 331 9.15 -73.31 0.13
N ILE A 332 9.04 -71.99 -0.10
CA ILE A 332 9.74 -70.97 0.69
C ILE A 332 9.31 -71.02 2.16
N ASN A 333 8.02 -71.21 2.46
CA ASN A 333 7.55 -71.35 3.84
C ASN A 333 8.11 -72.62 4.51
N LEU A 334 8.20 -73.73 3.78
CA LEU A 334 8.80 -75.00 4.25
C LEU A 334 10.28 -74.80 4.58
N ILE A 335 11.06 -74.26 3.65
CA ILE A 335 12.49 -73.92 3.84
C ILE A 335 12.68 -72.88 4.98
N THR A 336 11.72 -71.98 5.19
CA THR A 336 11.75 -71.01 6.29
C THR A 336 11.45 -71.64 7.65
N VAL A 337 10.64 -72.71 7.70
CA VAL A 337 10.46 -73.55 8.89
C VAL A 337 11.74 -74.36 9.14
N ASP A 338 12.33 -74.98 8.12
CA ASP A 338 13.57 -75.75 8.24
C ASP A 338 14.75 -74.88 8.68
N LEU A 339 14.87 -73.65 8.16
CA LEU A 339 15.87 -72.69 8.65
C LEU A 339 15.62 -72.24 10.10
N LYS A 340 14.37 -72.26 10.59
CA LYS A 340 14.06 -72.02 12.01
C LYS A 340 14.39 -73.23 12.88
N THR A 341 14.12 -74.45 12.43
CA THR A 341 14.48 -75.67 13.19
C THR A 341 16.00 -75.83 13.25
N LEU A 342 16.71 -75.64 12.13
CA LEU A 342 18.18 -75.64 12.08
C LEU A 342 18.80 -74.55 12.97
N ARG A 343 18.24 -73.33 12.98
CA ARG A 343 18.67 -72.26 13.91
C ARG A 343 18.33 -72.51 15.38
N SER A 344 17.44 -73.45 15.68
CA SER A 344 17.10 -73.84 17.06
C SER A 344 17.98 -74.98 17.61
N GLN A 345 18.73 -75.67 16.75
CA GLN A 345 19.69 -76.69 17.18
C GLN A 345 20.98 -76.04 17.68
N LYS A 346 21.46 -76.45 18.86
CA LYS A 346 22.76 -76.02 19.38
C LYS A 346 23.89 -76.77 18.67
N PRO A 347 25.06 -76.15 18.43
CA PRO A 347 26.17 -76.80 17.74
C PRO A 347 26.70 -77.99 18.55
N LYS A 348 26.96 -79.11 17.87
CA LYS A 348 27.78 -80.21 18.39
C LYS A 348 29.25 -79.87 18.18
N VAL A 349 30.09 -80.29 19.13
CA VAL A 349 31.56 -80.24 19.02
C VAL A 349 32.03 -81.64 18.68
N GLU A 350 32.82 -81.78 17.62
CA GLU A 350 33.56 -83.00 17.30
C GLU A 350 35.06 -82.65 17.25
N LEU A 351 35.85 -83.28 18.13
CA LEU A 351 37.31 -83.26 18.00
C LEU A 351 37.73 -84.26 16.93
N LYS A 352 38.74 -83.89 16.13
CA LYS A 352 39.51 -84.86 15.35
C LYS A 352 40.97 -84.42 15.26
N GLU A 353 41.86 -85.36 15.50
CA GLU A 353 43.29 -85.10 15.72
C GLU A 353 44.05 -84.88 14.41
N VAL A 354 45.22 -84.23 14.51
CA VAL A 354 46.07 -83.88 13.37
C VAL A 354 47.31 -84.77 13.33
N THR A 355 47.40 -85.62 12.32
CA THR A 355 48.66 -86.20 11.81
C THR A 355 48.70 -86.08 10.29
N ARG A 356 49.90 -86.13 9.70
CA ARG A 356 50.17 -85.79 8.28
C ARG A 356 50.45 -87.05 7.46
N GLU A 357 49.95 -87.08 6.23
CA GLU A 357 50.62 -87.74 5.09
C GLU A 357 50.46 -86.87 3.82
N VAL A 358 51.22 -87.18 2.77
CA VAL A 358 51.35 -86.35 1.55
C VAL A 358 51.02 -87.15 0.30
N VAL A 359 50.06 -86.68 -0.50
CA VAL A 359 49.78 -87.17 -1.86
C VAL A 359 49.59 -85.96 -2.78
N LYS A 360 50.04 -86.05 -4.04
CA LYS A 360 49.83 -85.03 -5.07
C LYS A 360 48.55 -85.32 -5.85
N GLU A 361 47.71 -84.32 -6.07
CA GLU A 361 46.57 -84.40 -6.99
C GLU A 361 46.88 -83.68 -8.32
N GLU A 362 46.62 -84.34 -9.44
CA GLU A 362 46.54 -83.68 -10.74
C GLU A 362 45.16 -83.03 -10.92
N ARG A 363 45.10 -81.85 -11.55
CA ARG A 363 43.83 -81.11 -11.73
C ARG A 363 42.94 -81.82 -12.75
N SER A 364 41.73 -82.20 -12.32
CA SER A 364 40.81 -83.01 -13.13
C SER A 364 40.43 -82.34 -14.47
N PRO A 365 40.20 -83.12 -15.54
CA PRO A 365 39.93 -82.60 -16.88
C PRO A 365 38.59 -81.85 -16.99
N GLU A 366 37.74 -81.92 -15.96
CA GLU A 366 36.45 -81.23 -15.90
C GLU A 366 36.62 -79.75 -15.53
N ILE A 367 37.53 -79.42 -14.62
CA ILE A 367 37.89 -78.03 -14.28
C ILE A 367 38.45 -77.32 -15.52
N ILE A 368 39.25 -78.02 -16.33
CA ILE A 368 39.80 -77.50 -17.59
C ILE A 368 38.69 -77.27 -18.63
N LYS A 369 37.65 -78.11 -18.69
CA LYS A 369 36.48 -77.90 -19.55
C LYS A 369 35.66 -76.70 -19.10
N GLU A 370 35.41 -76.54 -17.80
CA GLU A 370 34.61 -75.42 -17.30
C GLU A 370 35.36 -74.08 -17.43
N ILE A 371 36.68 -74.04 -17.24
CA ILE A 371 37.51 -72.86 -17.56
C ILE A 371 37.44 -72.51 -19.05
N LYS A 372 37.50 -73.49 -19.96
CA LYS A 372 37.32 -73.24 -21.40
C LYS A 372 35.93 -72.67 -21.71
N ARG A 373 34.89 -73.24 -21.11
CA ARG A 373 33.48 -72.79 -21.25
C ARG A 373 33.27 -71.36 -20.74
N LEU A 374 33.88 -71.00 -19.61
CA LEU A 374 33.83 -69.64 -19.04
C LEU A 374 34.60 -68.64 -19.92
N ASN A 375 35.75 -69.03 -20.48
CA ASN A 375 36.48 -68.21 -21.45
C ASN A 375 35.69 -68.00 -22.74
N GLU A 376 35.03 -69.03 -23.28
CA GLU A 376 34.12 -68.89 -24.43
C GLU A 376 32.96 -67.91 -24.11
N GLN A 377 32.32 -68.04 -22.94
CA GLN A 377 31.29 -67.10 -22.50
C GLN A 377 31.82 -65.66 -22.39
N LEU A 378 33.05 -65.45 -21.89
CA LEU A 378 33.69 -64.13 -21.87
C LEU A 378 33.96 -63.58 -23.27
N THR A 379 34.41 -64.41 -24.24
CA THR A 379 34.58 -63.95 -25.63
C THR A 379 33.26 -63.58 -26.30
N ILE A 380 32.17 -64.32 -26.01
CA ILE A 380 30.83 -64.00 -26.50
C ILE A 380 30.30 -62.71 -25.86
N LEU A 381 30.53 -62.48 -24.56
CA LEU A 381 30.17 -61.23 -23.89
C LEU A 381 30.97 -60.03 -24.43
N ARG A 382 32.27 -60.21 -24.71
CA ARG A 382 33.14 -59.17 -25.26
C ARG A 382 32.75 -58.79 -26.69
N THR A 383 32.57 -59.77 -27.58
CA THR A 383 32.08 -59.51 -28.95
C THR A 383 30.68 -58.91 -28.99
N ASN A 384 29.78 -59.30 -28.06
CA ASN A 384 28.49 -58.64 -27.90
C ASN A 384 28.65 -57.18 -27.45
N TYR A 385 29.50 -56.88 -26.45
CA TYR A 385 29.81 -55.53 -26.00
C TYR A 385 30.33 -54.66 -27.15
N ASP A 386 31.32 -55.15 -27.89
CA ASP A 386 31.89 -54.47 -29.07
C ASP A 386 30.81 -54.23 -30.14
N SER A 387 29.91 -55.19 -30.39
CA SER A 387 28.77 -55.02 -31.30
C SER A 387 27.81 -53.91 -30.85
N THR A 388 27.56 -53.77 -29.53
CA THR A 388 26.70 -52.71 -29.00
C THR A 388 27.36 -51.34 -29.08
N ILE A 389 28.67 -51.23 -28.84
CA ILE A 389 29.44 -49.99 -29.08
C ILE A 389 29.41 -49.61 -30.56
N ASN A 390 29.61 -50.59 -31.46
CA ASN A 390 29.54 -50.38 -32.90
C ASN A 390 28.12 -50.02 -33.41
N ARG A 391 27.06 -50.38 -32.67
CA ARG A 391 25.70 -49.89 -32.93
C ARG A 391 25.46 -48.48 -32.36
N VAL A 392 25.97 -48.17 -31.18
CA VAL A 392 25.85 -46.84 -30.56
C VAL A 392 26.65 -45.78 -31.34
N THR A 393 27.82 -46.12 -31.87
CA THR A 393 28.61 -45.22 -32.72
C THR A 393 27.95 -44.94 -34.07
N ARG A 394 27.34 -45.95 -34.72
CA ARG A 394 26.46 -45.73 -35.88
C ARG A 394 25.30 -44.79 -35.53
N LEU A 395 24.48 -45.12 -34.53
CA LEU A 395 23.35 -44.27 -34.12
C LEU A 395 23.74 -42.84 -33.72
N ARG A 396 24.98 -42.60 -33.27
CA ARG A 396 25.53 -41.25 -33.05
C ARG A 396 25.89 -40.56 -34.37
N LYS A 397 26.53 -41.26 -35.32
CA LYS A 397 26.81 -40.77 -36.67
C LYS A 397 25.50 -40.47 -37.40
N ASP A 398 24.57 -41.40 -37.43
CA ASP A 398 23.23 -41.25 -38.02
C ASP A 398 22.53 -40.01 -37.43
N ARG A 399 22.51 -39.85 -36.10
CA ARG A 399 21.96 -38.66 -35.41
C ARG A 399 22.60 -37.35 -35.86
N ASP A 400 23.93 -37.32 -36.04
CA ASP A 400 24.64 -36.10 -36.41
C ASP A 400 24.54 -35.82 -37.93
N GLU A 401 24.35 -36.85 -38.75
CA GLU A 401 23.93 -36.74 -40.15
C GLU A 401 22.49 -36.19 -40.25
N TRP A 402 21.54 -36.69 -39.47
CA TRP A 402 20.20 -36.10 -39.34
C TRP A 402 20.21 -34.63 -38.86
N LYS A 403 21.19 -34.21 -38.05
CA LYS A 403 21.38 -32.79 -37.70
C LYS A 403 21.93 -31.97 -38.86
N ALA A 404 22.89 -32.51 -39.62
CA ALA A 404 23.43 -31.86 -40.80
C ALA A 404 22.36 -31.72 -41.90
N GLU A 405 21.52 -32.73 -42.09
CA GLU A 405 20.39 -32.70 -43.02
C GLU A 405 19.29 -31.74 -42.56
N ARG A 406 18.94 -31.71 -41.27
CA ARG A 406 18.06 -30.65 -40.71
C ARG A 406 18.66 -29.24 -40.77
N SER A 407 19.93 -29.10 -41.15
CA SER A 407 20.59 -27.81 -41.40
C SER A 407 20.69 -27.45 -42.90
N LYS A 408 20.24 -28.33 -43.81
CA LYS A 408 20.12 -28.01 -45.25
C LYS A 408 18.77 -27.35 -45.52
N VAL A 409 18.77 -26.04 -45.75
CA VAL A 409 17.57 -25.30 -46.16
C VAL A 409 17.37 -25.42 -47.66
N GLU A 410 16.57 -26.41 -48.10
CA GLU A 410 15.99 -26.40 -49.45
C GLU A 410 14.66 -25.64 -49.45
N THR A 411 14.59 -24.55 -50.21
CA THR A 411 13.37 -23.76 -50.39
C THR A 411 12.48 -24.35 -51.48
N LYS A 412 11.37 -24.98 -51.09
CA LYS A 412 10.25 -25.31 -51.99
C LYS A 412 8.92 -24.87 -51.37
N VAL A 413 8.13 -24.14 -52.14
CA VAL A 413 6.76 -23.71 -51.80
C VAL A 413 5.78 -24.78 -52.27
N VAL A 414 4.84 -25.20 -51.41
CA VAL A 414 3.47 -25.60 -51.82
C VAL A 414 2.58 -25.81 -50.57
N THR A 415 1.30 -25.44 -50.71
CA THR A 415 0.12 -25.67 -49.84
C THR A 415 0.30 -25.91 -48.33
N LYS A 416 -0.22 -24.96 -47.53
CA LYS A 416 -0.46 -25.12 -46.09
C LYS A 416 -1.91 -25.56 -45.87
N GLU A 417 -2.15 -26.78 -45.40
CA GLU A 417 -3.49 -27.18 -44.94
C GLU A 417 -3.86 -26.39 -43.67
N LEU A 418 -5.06 -25.82 -43.67
CA LEU A 418 -5.48 -24.84 -42.67
C LEU A 418 -6.41 -25.53 -41.66
N VAL A 419 -5.81 -26.17 -40.65
CA VAL A 419 -6.53 -26.71 -39.50
C VAL A 419 -7.23 -25.56 -38.78
N ARG A 420 -8.54 -25.42 -39.02
CA ARG A 420 -9.40 -24.53 -38.25
C ARG A 420 -9.59 -25.14 -36.86
N TYR A 421 -9.02 -24.50 -35.86
CA TYR A 421 -9.54 -24.60 -34.51
C TYR A 421 -10.86 -23.82 -34.48
N GLU A 422 -11.96 -24.54 -34.44
CA GLU A 422 -13.27 -23.96 -34.18
C GLU A 422 -13.40 -23.82 -32.66
N ASN A 423 -13.43 -22.58 -32.17
CA ASN A 423 -13.55 -22.31 -30.74
C ASN A 423 -14.92 -22.77 -30.23
N ASP A 424 -14.97 -23.30 -29.00
CA ASP A 424 -16.25 -23.64 -28.37
C ASP A 424 -17.14 -22.37 -28.30
N PRO A 425 -18.32 -22.35 -28.95
CA PRO A 425 -19.13 -21.15 -29.10
C PRO A 425 -19.79 -20.68 -27.79
N LEU A 426 -19.71 -21.46 -26.70
CA LEU A 426 -20.05 -21.01 -25.36
C LEU A 426 -18.89 -20.23 -24.73
N LEU A 427 -17.67 -20.76 -24.86
CA LEU A 427 -16.44 -20.15 -24.33
C LEU A 427 -16.12 -18.82 -25.03
N GLU A 428 -16.38 -18.72 -26.33
CA GLU A 428 -16.21 -17.46 -27.07
C GLU A 428 -17.24 -16.40 -26.65
N LYS A 429 -18.50 -16.78 -26.39
CA LYS A 429 -19.53 -15.87 -25.84
C LYS A 429 -19.22 -15.40 -24.42
N GLU A 430 -18.68 -16.28 -23.58
CA GLU A 430 -18.21 -15.91 -22.24
C GLU A 430 -17.00 -14.96 -22.32
N ALA A 431 -16.02 -15.25 -23.18
CA ALA A 431 -14.90 -14.35 -23.44
C ALA A 431 -15.35 -13.00 -24.00
N GLU A 432 -16.35 -12.95 -24.88
CA GLU A 432 -16.95 -11.69 -25.35
C GLU A 432 -17.69 -10.93 -24.24
N ARG A 433 -18.38 -11.64 -23.34
CA ARG A 433 -19.01 -11.04 -22.16
C ARG A 433 -17.96 -10.42 -21.25
N LEU A 434 -16.95 -11.18 -20.83
CA LEU A 434 -15.86 -10.67 -20.00
C LEU A 434 -15.11 -9.50 -20.68
N ARG A 435 -14.90 -9.56 -22.01
CA ARG A 435 -14.34 -8.42 -22.78
C ARG A 435 -15.28 -7.21 -22.80
N ARG A 436 -16.61 -7.38 -22.81
CA ARG A 436 -17.60 -6.29 -22.71
C ARG A 436 -17.57 -5.67 -21.32
N ASP A 437 -17.69 -6.50 -20.29
CA ASP A 437 -17.72 -6.10 -18.89
C ASP A 437 -16.42 -5.35 -18.51
N VAL A 438 -15.25 -5.81 -18.97
CA VAL A 438 -13.96 -5.10 -18.81
C VAL A 438 -13.90 -3.77 -19.58
N ARG A 439 -14.49 -3.68 -20.78
CA ARG A 439 -14.56 -2.40 -21.52
C ARG A 439 -15.48 -1.39 -20.83
N GLU A 440 -16.61 -1.85 -20.30
CA GLU A 440 -17.51 -1.01 -19.51
C GLU A 440 -16.84 -0.54 -18.23
N GLU A 441 -16.14 -1.41 -17.50
CA GLU A 441 -15.45 -1.03 -16.26
C GLU A 441 -14.29 -0.06 -16.52
N VAL A 442 -13.53 -0.23 -17.60
CA VAL A 442 -12.54 0.75 -18.06
C VAL A 442 -13.19 2.09 -18.43
N GLN A 443 -14.39 2.08 -19.02
CA GLN A 443 -15.10 3.31 -19.39
C GLN A 443 -15.70 4.02 -18.15
N ARG A 444 -16.29 3.28 -17.21
CA ARG A 444 -16.75 3.79 -15.90
C ARG A 444 -15.57 4.44 -15.16
N ARG A 445 -14.44 3.72 -15.08
CA ARG A 445 -13.20 4.23 -14.47
C ARG A 445 -12.73 5.54 -15.12
N ARG A 446 -12.73 5.65 -16.45
CA ARG A 446 -12.40 6.91 -17.15
C ARG A 446 -13.34 8.05 -16.75
N THR A 447 -14.66 7.83 -16.74
CA THR A 447 -15.61 8.88 -16.34
C THR A 447 -15.47 9.30 -14.87
N VAL A 448 -15.01 8.41 -14.00
CA VAL A 448 -14.66 8.74 -12.61
C VAL A 448 -13.34 9.51 -12.55
N GLU A 449 -12.30 9.11 -13.29
CA GLU A 449 -11.02 9.83 -13.37
C GLU A 449 -11.19 11.24 -13.97
N GLU A 450 -12.05 11.40 -14.97
CA GLU A 450 -12.44 12.70 -15.57
C GLU A 450 -13.19 13.58 -14.56
N THR A 451 -14.21 13.07 -13.87
CA THR A 451 -14.96 13.86 -12.88
C THR A 451 -14.14 14.21 -11.64
N VAL A 452 -13.18 13.36 -11.23
CA VAL A 452 -12.21 13.67 -10.17
C VAL A 452 -11.25 14.79 -10.63
N PHE A 453 -10.78 14.76 -11.88
CA PHE A 453 -9.93 15.81 -12.44
C PHE A 453 -10.66 17.16 -12.50
N ASP A 454 -11.92 17.18 -12.94
CA ASP A 454 -12.75 18.39 -12.96
C ASP A 454 -12.99 18.95 -11.54
N LEU A 455 -13.30 18.08 -10.57
CA LEU A 455 -13.45 18.48 -9.17
C LEU A 455 -12.14 19.01 -8.56
N GLN A 456 -10.99 18.42 -8.90
CA GLN A 456 -9.68 18.87 -8.43
C GLN A 456 -9.31 20.24 -9.03
N ASN A 457 -9.56 20.46 -10.32
CA ASN A 457 -9.39 21.77 -10.94
C ASN A 457 -10.33 22.81 -10.34
N LYS A 458 -11.60 22.46 -10.09
CA LYS A 458 -12.58 23.35 -9.46
C LYS A 458 -12.21 23.70 -8.02
N TYR A 459 -11.65 22.75 -7.25
CA TYR A 459 -11.08 22.99 -5.93
C TYR A 459 -9.94 24.02 -6.01
N ILE A 460 -8.99 23.85 -6.93
CA ILE A 460 -7.85 24.77 -7.12
C ILE A 460 -8.33 26.18 -7.53
N VAL A 461 -9.41 26.29 -8.32
CA VAL A 461 -10.01 27.59 -8.67
C VAL A 461 -10.68 28.24 -7.45
N LEU A 462 -11.43 27.48 -6.65
CA LEU A 462 -12.09 27.99 -5.44
C LEU A 462 -11.08 28.36 -4.34
N GLU A 463 -9.99 27.61 -4.21
CA GLU A 463 -8.87 27.92 -3.30
C GLU A 463 -8.21 29.26 -3.67
N ARG A 464 -8.03 29.52 -4.98
CA ARG A 464 -7.54 30.80 -5.52
C ARG A 464 -8.54 31.95 -5.49
N GLN A 465 -9.81 31.69 -5.15
CA GLN A 465 -10.87 32.70 -5.06
C GLN A 465 -11.21 33.11 -3.62
N LYS A 466 -10.57 32.52 -2.61
CA LYS A 466 -10.66 33.00 -1.24
C LYS A 466 -9.84 34.30 -1.05
N PRO A 467 -10.43 35.40 -0.54
CA PRO A 467 -9.64 36.54 -0.09
C PRO A 467 -8.88 36.21 1.20
N GLU A 468 -7.62 36.66 1.31
CA GLU A 468 -6.89 36.63 2.59
C GLU A 468 -7.37 37.78 3.50
N GLU A 469 -8.10 37.46 4.58
CA GLU A 469 -8.41 38.44 5.63
C GLU A 469 -7.17 38.76 6.47
N ARG A 470 -6.34 39.71 6.00
CA ARG A 470 -5.24 40.30 6.78
C ARG A 470 -5.75 41.34 7.77
N VAL A 471 -6.32 40.89 8.88
CA VAL A 471 -6.66 41.75 10.02
C VAL A 471 -5.39 42.04 10.84
N VAL A 472 -4.91 43.29 10.79
CA VAL A 472 -3.85 43.78 11.69
C VAL A 472 -4.50 44.57 12.82
N VAL A 473 -4.50 44.00 14.03
CA VAL A 473 -4.93 44.66 15.27
C VAL A 473 -3.81 44.55 16.28
N GLN A 474 -3.49 45.67 16.93
CA GLN A 474 -2.42 45.79 17.91
C GLN A 474 -3.00 45.85 19.33
N GLU A 475 -3.08 44.71 20.03
CA GLU A 475 -3.38 44.73 21.47
C GLU A 475 -2.77 43.53 22.23
N ILE A 476 -2.66 43.66 23.55
CA ILE A 476 -1.78 42.83 24.40
C ILE A 476 -2.52 41.60 24.93
N VAL A 477 -2.16 40.41 24.44
CA VAL A 477 -2.77 39.14 24.88
C VAL A 477 -1.91 38.41 25.91
N ARG A 478 -2.40 38.28 27.15
CA ARG A 478 -1.91 37.26 28.10
C ARG A 478 -2.46 35.90 27.69
N LEU A 479 -1.62 35.08 27.05
CA LEU A 479 -1.93 33.68 26.75
C LEU A 479 -2.09 32.86 28.04
N GLN A 480 -3.34 32.48 28.36
CA GLN A 480 -3.62 31.40 29.30
C GLN A 480 -4.13 30.18 28.52
N THR A 481 -3.20 29.35 28.08
CA THR A 481 -3.49 28.05 27.43
C THR A 481 -4.23 27.11 28.39
N ASP A 482 -5.24 26.39 27.90
CA ASP A 482 -6.07 25.52 28.74
C ASP A 482 -5.22 24.42 29.42
N PRO A 483 -5.12 24.38 30.77
CA PRO A 483 -4.32 23.38 31.47
C PRO A 483 -4.80 21.94 31.22
N SER A 484 -6.02 21.76 30.73
CA SER A 484 -6.55 20.46 30.28
C SER A 484 -5.80 19.91 29.07
N GLN A 485 -5.39 20.78 28.13
CA GLN A 485 -4.61 20.40 26.95
C GLN A 485 -3.16 20.10 27.34
N ILE A 486 -2.57 20.86 28.27
CA ILE A 486 -1.23 20.58 28.80
C ILE A 486 -1.19 19.20 29.47
N LEU A 487 -2.13 18.91 30.38
CA LEU A 487 -2.23 17.61 31.03
C LEU A 487 -2.54 16.46 30.06
N ALA A 488 -3.30 16.71 28.98
CA ALA A 488 -3.52 15.72 27.93
C ALA A 488 -2.22 15.47 27.13
N HIS A 489 -1.47 16.52 26.80
CA HIS A 489 -0.20 16.42 26.09
C HIS A 489 0.87 15.70 26.93
N GLU A 490 1.00 16.03 28.22
CA GLU A 490 1.90 15.32 29.15
C GLU A 490 1.58 13.83 29.27
N ARG A 491 0.30 13.45 29.27
CA ARG A 491 -0.12 12.04 29.26
C ARG A 491 0.26 11.36 27.94
N LEU A 492 0.07 12.04 26.81
CA LEU A 492 0.48 11.56 25.49
C LEU A 492 2.01 11.43 25.37
N VAL A 493 2.77 12.34 25.95
CA VAL A 493 4.24 12.27 26.03
C VAL A 493 4.67 11.08 26.91
N LYS A 494 4.01 10.83 28.04
CA LYS A 494 4.30 9.67 28.91
C LYS A 494 3.99 8.34 28.23
N THR A 495 2.84 8.20 27.55
CA THR A 495 2.54 6.96 26.79
C THR A 495 3.42 6.82 25.55
N LEU A 496 3.85 7.91 24.92
CA LEU A 496 4.87 7.90 23.87
C LEU A 496 6.23 7.44 24.42
N GLU A 497 6.64 7.93 25.59
CA GLU A 497 7.86 7.47 26.26
C GLU A 497 7.80 6.00 26.65
N GLU A 498 6.67 5.52 27.17
CA GLU A 498 6.46 4.12 27.55
C GLU A 498 6.47 3.20 26.33
N THR A 499 5.85 3.61 25.21
CA THR A 499 5.92 2.87 23.94
C THR A 499 7.30 2.95 23.27
N ILE A 500 8.06 4.04 23.46
CA ILE A 500 9.47 4.12 23.06
C ILE A 500 10.34 3.21 23.95
N LYS A 501 10.08 3.12 25.26
CA LYS A 501 10.80 2.23 26.20
C LYS A 501 10.54 0.75 25.86
N SER A 502 9.28 0.35 25.67
CA SER A 502 8.96 -1.04 25.28
C SER A 502 9.47 -1.39 23.88
N ARG A 503 9.39 -0.46 22.92
CA ARG A 503 10.02 -0.63 21.60
C ARG A 503 11.53 -0.81 21.70
N ARG A 504 12.24 0.00 22.50
CA ARG A 504 13.69 -0.15 22.72
C ARG A 504 14.04 -1.49 23.37
N GLN A 505 13.20 -1.98 24.29
CA GLN A 505 13.40 -3.29 24.91
C GLN A 505 13.23 -4.43 23.89
N ILE A 506 12.20 -4.36 23.03
CA ILE A 506 12.03 -5.31 21.91
C ILE A 506 13.19 -5.20 20.90
N GLU A 507 13.69 -3.99 20.61
CA GLU A 507 14.86 -3.80 19.73
C GLU A 507 16.14 -4.39 20.35
N LEU A 508 16.31 -4.36 21.68
CA LEU A 508 17.40 -5.03 22.41
C LEU A 508 17.23 -6.56 22.42
N GLU A 509 16.03 -7.09 22.65
CA GLU A 509 15.73 -8.52 22.58
C GLU A 509 15.98 -9.07 21.16
N VAL A 510 15.60 -8.31 20.12
CA VAL A 510 15.90 -8.63 18.71
C VAL A 510 17.41 -8.55 18.42
N GLN A 511 18.17 -7.64 19.03
CA GLN A 511 19.64 -7.63 18.93
C GLN A 511 20.27 -8.85 19.61
N GLN A 512 19.79 -9.24 20.80
CA GLN A 512 20.25 -10.44 21.50
C GLN A 512 19.95 -11.70 20.68
N MET A 513 18.72 -11.85 20.16
CA MET A 513 18.37 -12.96 19.28
C MET A 513 19.20 -12.99 17.99
N ARG A 514 19.52 -11.83 17.40
CA ARG A 514 20.43 -11.75 16.24
C ARG A 514 21.86 -12.13 16.58
N SER A 515 22.37 -11.78 17.77
CA SER A 515 23.71 -12.21 18.21
C SER A 515 23.75 -13.72 18.48
N LEU A 516 22.70 -14.29 19.06
CA LEU A 516 22.55 -15.74 19.27
C LEU A 516 22.50 -16.49 17.93
N VAL A 517 21.72 -15.99 16.96
CA VAL A 517 21.68 -16.54 15.60
C VAL A 517 23.05 -16.47 14.94
N LEU A 518 23.75 -15.32 14.99
CA LEU A 518 25.12 -15.21 14.47
C LEU A 518 26.13 -16.15 15.16
N GLU A 519 25.94 -16.46 16.44
CA GLU A 519 26.78 -17.43 17.15
C GLU A 519 26.47 -18.88 16.74
N LEU A 520 25.20 -19.21 16.51
CA LEU A 520 24.75 -20.51 16.01
C LEU A 520 25.15 -20.72 14.54
N GLU A 521 25.04 -19.68 13.70
CA GLU A 521 25.53 -19.66 12.32
C GLU A 521 27.05 -19.87 12.30
N LYS A 522 27.83 -19.17 13.13
CA LYS A 522 29.28 -19.42 13.26
C LYS A 522 29.62 -20.83 13.74
N LYS A 523 28.81 -21.42 14.64
CA LYS A 523 28.98 -22.82 15.06
C LYS A 523 28.70 -23.80 13.90
N LEU A 524 27.68 -23.52 13.08
CA LEU A 524 27.38 -24.29 11.88
C LEU A 524 28.47 -24.16 10.81
N GLU A 525 28.94 -22.93 10.54
CA GLU A 525 30.08 -22.65 9.66
C GLU A 525 31.36 -23.34 10.15
N LEU A 526 31.62 -23.38 11.46
CA LEU A 526 32.76 -24.11 12.02
C LEU A 526 32.66 -25.61 11.79
N VAL A 527 31.48 -26.21 11.98
CA VAL A 527 31.22 -27.63 11.72
C VAL A 527 31.36 -27.95 10.23
N ASP A 528 30.80 -27.13 9.34
CA ASP A 528 30.90 -27.37 7.89
C ASP A 528 32.29 -27.03 7.33
N ARG A 529 33.03 -26.10 7.95
CA ARG A 529 34.46 -25.88 7.69
C ARG A 529 35.31 -27.05 8.16
N GLN A 530 35.00 -27.68 9.30
CA GLN A 530 35.66 -28.90 9.74
C GLN A 530 35.40 -30.07 8.78
N LYS A 531 34.14 -30.30 8.37
CA LYS A 531 33.81 -31.30 7.34
C LYS A 531 34.54 -31.02 6.02
N LYS A 532 34.57 -29.76 5.58
CA LYS A 532 35.26 -29.35 4.35
C LYS A 532 36.77 -29.58 4.44
N ILE A 533 37.40 -29.26 5.58
CA ILE A 533 38.82 -29.55 5.82
C ILE A 533 39.07 -31.06 5.78
N LEU A 534 38.22 -31.87 6.42
CA LEU A 534 38.32 -33.33 6.39
C LEU A 534 38.28 -33.87 4.94
N ILE A 535 37.24 -33.50 4.19
CA ILE A 535 37.07 -33.88 2.77
C ILE A 535 38.21 -33.35 1.90
N GLU A 536 38.75 -32.16 2.17
CA GLU A 536 39.92 -31.63 1.46
C GLU A 536 41.21 -32.38 1.82
N THR A 537 41.38 -32.83 3.06
CA THR A 537 42.51 -33.71 3.46
C THR A 537 42.40 -35.11 2.86
N GLU A 538 41.20 -35.70 2.80
CA GLU A 538 40.95 -36.96 2.10
C GLU A 538 41.21 -36.81 0.59
N LEU A 539 40.74 -35.72 -0.04
CA LEU A 539 41.06 -35.41 -1.44
C LEU A 539 42.55 -35.16 -1.67
N ARG A 540 43.28 -34.58 -0.70
CA ARG A 540 44.75 -34.45 -0.79
C ARG A 540 45.45 -35.79 -0.63
N GLN A 541 45.00 -36.69 0.25
CA GLN A 541 45.54 -38.04 0.36
C GLN A 541 45.26 -38.87 -0.91
N ILE A 542 44.04 -38.82 -1.43
CA ILE A 542 43.66 -39.49 -2.69
C ILE A 542 44.46 -38.92 -3.86
N LYS A 543 44.62 -37.59 -3.97
CA LYS A 543 45.45 -36.97 -5.01
C LYS A 543 46.94 -37.29 -4.86
N ALA A 544 47.48 -37.32 -3.63
CA ALA A 544 48.85 -37.74 -3.39
C ALA A 544 49.05 -39.21 -3.81
N ARG A 545 48.10 -40.08 -3.49
CA ARG A 545 48.16 -41.50 -3.87
C ARG A 545 48.01 -41.73 -5.38
N ILE A 546 47.18 -40.93 -6.05
CA ILE A 546 47.10 -40.91 -7.53
C ILE A 546 48.42 -40.40 -8.12
N TYR A 547 48.98 -39.30 -7.59
CA TYR A 547 50.26 -38.76 -8.02
C TYR A 547 51.43 -39.74 -7.81
N GLU A 548 51.44 -40.51 -6.72
CA GLU A 548 52.39 -41.62 -6.50
C GLU A 548 52.27 -42.71 -7.57
N PHE A 549 51.06 -43.03 -8.03
CA PHE A 549 50.86 -43.97 -9.15
C PHE A 549 51.17 -43.34 -10.53
N GLU A 550 50.98 -42.04 -10.70
CA GLU A 550 51.23 -41.32 -11.97
C GLU A 550 52.70 -40.90 -12.15
N THR A 551 53.50 -40.82 -11.10
CA THR A 551 54.91 -40.35 -11.15
C THR A 551 55.97 -41.44 -10.95
N CYS A 552 55.59 -42.70 -10.75
CA CYS A 552 56.53 -43.82 -10.83
C CYS A 552 56.99 -44.04 -12.29
N PRO A 553 58.27 -43.77 -12.65
CA PRO A 553 58.75 -44.03 -14.00
C PRO A 553 58.94 -45.54 -14.21
N THR A 554 58.64 -46.02 -15.42
CA THR A 554 59.00 -47.37 -15.85
C THR A 554 60.53 -47.48 -15.99
N PRO A 555 61.22 -48.34 -15.21
CA PRO A 555 62.67 -48.47 -15.31
C PRO A 555 63.06 -49.22 -16.60
N VAL A 556 64.09 -48.71 -17.28
CA VAL A 556 64.73 -49.35 -18.44
C VAL A 556 65.94 -50.15 -17.97
N GLU A 557 66.15 -51.35 -18.51
CA GLU A 557 67.33 -52.16 -18.23
C GLU A 557 68.54 -51.69 -19.04
N GLU A 558 69.55 -51.10 -18.39
CA GLU A 558 70.93 -51.13 -18.87
C GLU A 558 71.88 -51.52 -17.73
N LYS A 559 72.98 -52.20 -18.08
CA LYS A 559 73.95 -52.78 -17.13
C LYS A 559 75.08 -51.79 -16.85
N ILE A 560 75.64 -51.82 -15.64
CA ILE A 560 77.09 -52.04 -15.34
C ILE A 560 77.43 -51.70 -13.86
N VAL A 561 77.86 -52.72 -13.12
CA VAL A 561 79.00 -52.79 -12.17
C VAL A 561 79.26 -51.65 -11.15
N ILE A 562 79.38 -52.02 -9.86
CA ILE A 562 79.99 -51.22 -8.78
C ILE A 562 79.35 -51.55 -7.40
N GLU A 563 80.13 -51.92 -6.39
CA GLU A 563 79.72 -52.21 -5.01
C GLU A 563 79.66 -50.94 -4.14
N GLU A 564 78.75 -50.86 -3.16
CA GLU A 564 79.15 -50.89 -1.73
C GLU A 564 77.97 -51.05 -0.75
N VAL A 565 78.04 -52.13 0.03
CA VAL A 565 77.71 -52.30 1.46
C VAL A 565 76.61 -51.42 2.11
N LEU A 566 75.52 -52.08 2.56
CA LEU A 566 75.19 -52.18 4.00
C LEU A 566 74.18 -53.31 4.29
N LYS A 567 74.28 -53.95 5.46
CA LYS A 567 73.49 -55.14 5.83
C LYS A 567 72.10 -54.80 6.39
N VAL A 568 71.11 -55.62 6.02
CA VAL A 568 70.03 -56.06 6.93
C VAL A 568 69.85 -57.56 6.73
N GLU A 569 69.84 -58.34 7.81
CA GLU A 569 69.70 -59.80 7.74
C GLU A 569 68.23 -60.19 7.47
N ARG A 570 68.02 -61.28 6.71
CA ARG A 570 66.68 -61.75 6.28
C ARG A 570 66.48 -63.21 6.68
N ASP A 571 65.22 -63.57 6.93
CA ASP A 571 64.87 -64.91 7.40
C ASP A 571 65.21 -65.99 6.36
N PRO A 572 66.06 -66.99 6.70
CA PRO A 572 66.53 -68.00 5.75
C PRO A 572 65.43 -69.00 5.33
N THR A 573 64.25 -68.94 5.94
CA THR A 573 63.04 -69.66 5.52
C THR A 573 62.30 -68.91 4.41
N VAL A 574 62.23 -67.58 4.51
CA VAL A 574 61.60 -66.70 3.51
C VAL A 574 62.45 -66.66 2.25
N ASP A 575 63.77 -66.47 2.37
CA ASP A 575 64.65 -66.48 1.20
C ASP A 575 64.67 -67.84 0.48
N LYS A 576 64.52 -68.98 1.20
CA LYS A 576 64.35 -70.30 0.57
C LYS A 576 63.04 -70.43 -0.20
N LEU A 577 61.91 -70.02 0.38
CA LEU A 577 60.64 -69.99 -0.34
C LEU A 577 60.70 -69.04 -1.55
N ILE A 578 61.47 -67.95 -1.48
CA ILE A 578 61.72 -67.06 -2.61
C ILE A 578 62.64 -67.72 -3.66
N THR A 579 63.66 -68.51 -3.30
CA THR A 579 64.45 -69.27 -4.29
C THR A 579 63.65 -70.40 -4.94
N ASP A 580 62.78 -71.06 -4.19
CA ASP A 580 61.94 -72.14 -4.71
C ASP A 580 60.86 -71.58 -5.66
N LEU A 581 60.27 -70.42 -5.31
CA LEU A 581 59.36 -69.69 -6.21
C LEU A 581 60.09 -69.09 -7.43
N ARG A 582 61.34 -68.64 -7.29
CA ARG A 582 62.15 -68.14 -8.41
C ARG A 582 62.55 -69.24 -9.37
N THR A 583 63.06 -70.37 -8.88
CA THR A 583 63.43 -71.51 -9.74
C THR A 583 62.21 -72.15 -10.39
N SER A 584 61.07 -72.21 -9.69
CA SER A 584 59.77 -72.55 -10.29
C SER A 584 59.39 -71.56 -11.41
N LEU A 585 59.47 -70.25 -11.15
CA LEU A 585 59.19 -69.21 -12.16
C LEU A 585 60.17 -69.26 -13.34
N GLU A 586 61.46 -69.53 -13.13
CA GLU A 586 62.45 -69.72 -14.19
C GLU A 586 62.13 -70.99 -15.01
N SER A 587 61.64 -72.06 -14.39
CA SER A 587 61.21 -73.26 -15.10
C SER A 587 59.96 -73.01 -15.97
N GLU A 588 58.98 -72.25 -15.45
CA GLU A 588 57.79 -71.81 -16.19
C GLU A 588 58.16 -70.83 -17.32
N VAL A 589 59.04 -69.86 -17.07
CA VAL A 589 59.57 -68.94 -18.10
C VAL A 589 60.34 -69.72 -19.15
N SER A 590 61.16 -70.70 -18.78
CA SER A 590 61.86 -71.55 -19.76
C SER A 590 60.87 -72.33 -20.64
N SER A 591 59.78 -72.85 -20.03
CA SER A 591 58.69 -73.55 -20.70
C SER A 591 57.91 -72.62 -21.63
N ILE A 592 57.63 -71.39 -21.20
CA ILE A 592 57.02 -70.33 -22.04
C ILE A 592 57.94 -70.03 -23.23
N THR A 593 59.25 -69.84 -23.05
CA THR A 593 60.14 -69.61 -24.20
C THR A 593 60.25 -70.84 -25.11
N HIS A 594 59.99 -72.06 -24.62
CA HIS A 594 59.89 -73.27 -25.45
C HIS A 594 58.61 -73.22 -26.29
N LEU A 595 57.46 -72.99 -25.65
CA LEU A 595 56.17 -72.80 -26.30
C LEU A 595 56.18 -71.63 -27.30
N GLU A 596 56.92 -70.55 -27.04
CA GLU A 596 57.10 -69.45 -27.99
C GLU A 596 58.01 -69.79 -29.17
N ARG A 597 58.97 -70.72 -29.00
CA ARG A 597 59.72 -71.29 -30.12
C ARG A 597 58.80 -72.20 -30.93
N ASP A 598 58.00 -73.04 -30.28
CA ASP A 598 57.05 -73.93 -30.95
C ASP A 598 55.93 -73.17 -31.67
N ILE A 599 55.38 -72.11 -31.08
CA ILE A 599 54.42 -71.21 -31.73
C ILE A 599 55.06 -70.54 -32.95
N ARG A 600 56.34 -70.15 -32.91
CA ARG A 600 57.08 -69.63 -34.08
C ARG A 600 57.32 -70.71 -35.13
N ASN A 601 57.74 -71.91 -34.73
CA ASN A 601 57.94 -73.06 -35.62
C ASN A 601 56.63 -73.47 -36.31
N LEU A 602 55.51 -73.49 -35.56
CA LEU A 602 54.17 -73.73 -36.08
C LEU A 602 53.70 -72.59 -36.98
N LYS A 603 54.04 -71.33 -36.70
CA LYS A 603 53.76 -70.21 -37.61
C LYS A 603 54.51 -70.37 -38.94
N ILE A 604 55.79 -70.70 -38.89
CA ILE A 604 56.61 -71.00 -40.07
C ILE A 604 56.07 -72.21 -40.82
N ARG A 605 55.58 -73.24 -40.12
CA ARG A 605 54.93 -74.41 -40.73
C ARG A 605 53.56 -74.07 -41.34
N VAL A 606 52.80 -73.15 -40.75
CA VAL A 606 51.56 -72.62 -41.36
C VAL A 606 51.86 -71.75 -42.57
N GLU A 607 52.95 -70.98 -42.57
CA GLU A 607 53.43 -70.25 -43.75
C GLU A 607 54.00 -71.17 -44.84
N SER A 608 54.64 -72.29 -44.50
CA SER A 608 55.00 -73.31 -45.49
C SER A 608 53.75 -73.97 -46.05
N LEU A 609 52.85 -74.45 -45.19
CA LEU A 609 51.62 -75.14 -45.59
C LEU A 609 50.67 -74.24 -46.38
N THR A 610 50.64 -72.92 -46.15
CA THR A 610 49.85 -71.99 -46.98
C THR A 610 50.50 -71.67 -48.32
N LYS A 611 51.84 -71.72 -48.43
CA LYS A 611 52.56 -71.66 -49.71
C LYS A 611 52.40 -72.96 -50.50
N GLU A 612 52.58 -74.12 -49.86
CA GLU A 612 52.31 -75.46 -50.42
C GLU A 612 50.85 -75.55 -50.90
N LYS A 613 49.87 -75.11 -50.10
CA LYS A 613 48.44 -75.09 -50.48
C LYS A 613 48.07 -74.07 -51.58
N SER A 614 49.03 -73.25 -52.03
CA SER A 614 48.87 -72.42 -53.23
C SER A 614 49.46 -73.07 -54.50
N VAL A 615 50.20 -74.16 -54.36
CA VAL A 615 50.85 -74.91 -55.46
C VAL A 615 50.46 -76.40 -55.38
N GLU A 616 49.22 -76.71 -55.77
CA GLU A 616 48.94 -77.80 -56.73
C GLU A 616 47.45 -77.88 -57.07
N ARG A 617 47.14 -77.67 -58.35
CA ARG A 617 45.99 -78.29 -59.01
C ARG A 617 46.50 -79.57 -59.67
N VAL A 618 45.92 -80.73 -59.35
CA VAL A 618 45.54 -81.80 -60.31
C VAL A 618 44.92 -82.98 -59.55
N ILE A 619 43.75 -83.43 -60.02
CA ILE A 619 43.19 -84.81 -60.09
C ILE A 619 43.86 -85.83 -59.13
N HIS A 620 43.15 -86.46 -58.18
CA HIS A 620 42.14 -87.50 -58.45
C HIS A 620 40.87 -87.43 -57.56
N LYS A 621 39.84 -88.18 -57.97
CA LYS A 621 38.51 -88.25 -57.34
C LYS A 621 38.27 -89.64 -56.76
N GLU A 622 38.27 -89.76 -55.44
CA GLU A 622 37.79 -90.95 -54.73
C GLU A 622 36.58 -90.58 -53.86
N VAL A 623 35.47 -91.30 -54.03
CA VAL A 623 34.17 -90.93 -53.43
C VAL A 623 33.85 -91.83 -52.24
N ILE A 624 34.36 -91.47 -51.06
CA ILE A 624 33.91 -92.08 -49.81
C ILE A 624 32.58 -91.42 -49.42
N ARG A 625 31.47 -92.05 -49.80
CA ARG A 625 30.12 -91.60 -49.45
C ARG A 625 29.78 -92.08 -48.03
N VAL A 626 30.20 -91.33 -47.02
CA VAL A 626 29.75 -91.56 -45.64
C VAL A 626 28.26 -91.20 -45.56
N GLU A 627 27.40 -92.22 -45.55
CA GLU A 627 26.01 -92.03 -45.15
C GLU A 627 25.96 -91.66 -43.67
N LYS A 628 25.20 -90.63 -43.38
CA LYS A 628 25.04 -90.09 -42.03
C LYS A 628 23.80 -90.75 -41.44
N ASP A 629 23.88 -91.26 -40.22
CA ASP A 629 22.73 -91.89 -39.57
C ASP A 629 21.54 -90.93 -39.53
N GLN A 630 20.51 -91.22 -40.34
CA GLN A 630 19.34 -90.36 -40.50
C GLN A 630 18.65 -90.14 -39.14
N ALA A 631 18.68 -91.16 -38.26
CA ALA A 631 18.25 -91.07 -36.88
C ALA A 631 19.03 -90.00 -36.10
N VAL A 632 20.36 -90.08 -36.05
CA VAL A 632 21.23 -89.16 -35.29
C VAL A 632 21.16 -87.73 -35.84
N GLU A 633 21.06 -87.55 -37.16
CA GLU A 633 20.86 -86.21 -37.72
C GLU A 633 19.47 -85.65 -37.37
N SER A 634 18.42 -86.49 -37.35
CA SER A 634 17.06 -86.08 -36.93
C SER A 634 16.95 -85.80 -35.43
N GLU A 635 17.60 -86.56 -34.56
CA GLU A 635 17.66 -86.29 -33.12
C GLU A 635 18.41 -84.99 -32.85
N ARG A 636 19.54 -84.77 -33.53
CA ARG A 636 20.30 -83.51 -33.45
C ARG A 636 19.51 -82.33 -34.00
N GLU A 637 18.64 -82.54 -34.99
CA GLU A 637 17.73 -81.51 -35.51
C GLU A 637 16.58 -81.23 -34.53
N ASN A 638 15.96 -82.25 -33.94
CA ASN A 638 14.97 -82.12 -32.87
C ASN A 638 15.55 -81.40 -31.64
N LEU A 639 16.76 -81.74 -31.20
CA LEU A 639 17.45 -81.06 -30.10
C LEU A 639 17.81 -79.61 -30.45
N ARG A 640 18.16 -79.31 -31.72
CA ARG A 640 18.33 -77.92 -32.20
C ARG A 640 17.01 -77.16 -32.23
N ALA A 641 15.91 -77.79 -32.62
CA ALA A 641 14.57 -77.19 -32.59
C ALA A 641 14.15 -76.87 -31.15
N GLN A 642 14.29 -77.82 -30.22
CA GLN A 642 14.04 -77.62 -28.79
C GLN A 642 14.94 -76.52 -28.20
N LEU A 643 16.25 -76.51 -28.49
CA LEU A 643 17.15 -75.44 -28.06
C LEU A 643 16.72 -74.06 -28.60
N THR A 644 16.23 -74.00 -29.84
CA THR A 644 15.76 -72.76 -30.47
C THR A 644 14.42 -72.31 -29.87
N GLN A 645 13.51 -73.24 -29.60
CA GLN A 645 12.25 -72.99 -28.87
C GLN A 645 12.52 -72.47 -27.46
N LEU A 646 13.48 -73.06 -26.73
CA LEU A 646 13.91 -72.60 -25.40
C LEU A 646 14.61 -71.22 -25.45
N LYS A 647 15.41 -70.94 -26.49
CA LYS A 647 15.98 -69.59 -26.71
C LYS A 647 14.88 -68.56 -26.97
N ASN A 648 13.90 -68.87 -27.80
CA ASN A 648 12.79 -67.98 -28.11
C ASN A 648 11.89 -67.75 -26.88
N ALA A 649 11.57 -68.81 -26.13
CA ALA A 649 10.84 -68.70 -24.86
C ALA A 649 11.60 -67.85 -23.83
N ARG A 650 12.94 -68.01 -23.73
CA ARG A 650 13.78 -67.17 -22.88
C ARG A 650 13.77 -65.70 -23.33
N ALA A 651 13.90 -65.44 -24.63
CA ALA A 651 13.86 -64.09 -25.18
C ALA A 651 12.51 -63.39 -24.92
N LEU A 652 11.39 -64.11 -25.08
CA LEU A 652 10.05 -63.61 -24.72
C LEU A 652 9.94 -63.29 -23.22
N LYS A 653 10.46 -64.15 -22.34
CA LYS A 653 10.49 -63.89 -20.89
C LYS A 653 11.47 -62.78 -20.50
N ASP A 654 12.54 -62.56 -21.24
CA ASP A 654 13.42 -61.40 -21.08
C ASP A 654 12.75 -60.10 -21.54
N GLU A 655 11.97 -60.14 -22.62
CA GLU A 655 11.17 -58.98 -23.06
C GLU A 655 10.01 -58.68 -22.08
N GLU A 656 9.31 -59.69 -21.56
CA GLU A 656 8.33 -59.54 -20.47
C GLU A 656 8.98 -58.90 -19.23
N ARG A 657 10.16 -59.37 -18.81
CA ARG A 657 10.92 -58.77 -17.70
C ARG A 657 11.28 -57.32 -17.98
N LEU A 658 11.69 -56.97 -19.20
CA LEU A 658 11.96 -55.59 -19.60
C LEU A 658 10.69 -54.73 -19.58
N ARG A 659 9.57 -55.22 -20.14
CA ARG A 659 8.26 -54.55 -20.13
C ARG A 659 7.77 -54.30 -18.70
N ILE A 660 7.92 -55.29 -17.80
CA ILE A 660 7.58 -55.16 -16.37
C ILE A 660 8.51 -54.15 -15.67
N SER A 661 9.82 -54.21 -15.90
CA SER A 661 10.79 -53.25 -15.34
C SER A 661 10.50 -51.81 -15.80
N ASN A 662 10.18 -51.62 -17.08
CA ASN A 662 9.75 -50.33 -17.64
C ASN A 662 8.41 -49.85 -17.07
N LYS A 663 7.51 -50.76 -16.67
CA LYS A 663 6.26 -50.41 -15.98
C LYS A 663 6.49 -50.04 -14.51
N ILE A 664 7.38 -50.77 -13.81
CA ILE A 664 7.77 -50.48 -12.43
C ILE A 664 8.48 -49.12 -12.34
N THR A 665 9.46 -48.84 -13.20
CA THR A 665 10.17 -47.56 -13.23
C THR A 665 9.23 -46.39 -13.55
N ARG A 666 8.31 -46.54 -14.51
CA ARG A 666 7.24 -45.54 -14.76
C ARG A 666 6.40 -45.28 -13.50
N ILE A 667 5.92 -46.33 -12.83
CA ILE A 667 5.14 -46.21 -11.58
C ILE A 667 5.95 -45.57 -10.45
N GLN A 668 7.26 -45.86 -10.36
CA GLN A 668 8.16 -45.20 -9.42
C GLN A 668 8.30 -43.71 -9.74
N THR A 669 8.51 -43.33 -11.01
CA THR A 669 8.60 -41.90 -11.40
C THR A 669 7.30 -41.13 -11.18
N THR A 670 6.13 -41.72 -11.48
CA THR A 670 4.86 -41.06 -11.14
C THR A 670 4.68 -40.95 -9.63
N ARG A 671 5.06 -41.96 -8.85
CA ARG A 671 4.98 -41.89 -7.37
C ARG A 671 5.93 -40.85 -6.78
N THR A 672 7.13 -40.65 -7.34
CA THR A 672 8.02 -39.57 -6.89
C THR A 672 7.47 -38.19 -7.27
N ASN A 673 6.87 -38.04 -8.45
CA ASN A 673 6.27 -36.77 -8.86
C ASN A 673 5.05 -36.42 -8.00
N PHE A 674 4.11 -37.36 -7.82
CA PHE A 674 2.97 -37.16 -6.91
C PHE A 674 3.41 -36.88 -5.47
N SER A 675 4.49 -37.50 -4.99
CA SER A 675 5.02 -37.21 -3.65
C SER A 675 5.68 -35.82 -3.57
N GLN A 676 6.31 -35.33 -4.65
CA GLN A 676 6.80 -33.94 -4.72
C GLN A 676 5.64 -32.94 -4.74
N GLU A 677 4.62 -33.20 -5.57
CA GLU A 677 3.38 -32.41 -5.63
C GLU A 677 2.66 -32.38 -4.27
N GLU A 678 2.46 -33.53 -3.62
CA GLU A 678 1.91 -33.66 -2.27
C GLU A 678 2.71 -32.83 -1.25
N ASN A 679 4.05 -32.91 -1.27
CA ASN A 679 4.89 -32.08 -0.40
C ASN A 679 4.74 -30.57 -0.67
N THR A 680 4.58 -30.15 -1.93
CA THR A 680 4.31 -28.73 -2.24
C THR A 680 2.92 -28.28 -1.79
N LEU A 681 1.89 -29.13 -1.93
CA LEU A 681 0.53 -28.86 -1.47
C LEU A 681 0.44 -28.83 0.06
N VAL A 682 1.17 -29.71 0.76
CA VAL A 682 1.35 -29.68 2.22
C VAL A 682 2.03 -28.38 2.66
N ALA A 683 3.13 -27.98 2.00
CA ALA A 683 3.81 -26.72 2.30
C ALA A 683 2.93 -25.50 2.02
N TYR A 684 2.08 -25.53 0.98
CA TYR A 684 1.13 -24.46 0.67
C TYR A 684 -0.01 -24.38 1.69
N ARG A 685 -0.62 -25.52 2.04
CA ARG A 685 -1.61 -25.65 3.13
C ARG A 685 -1.08 -25.09 4.45
N ASP A 686 0.19 -25.37 4.77
CA ASP A 686 0.78 -24.96 6.05
C ASP A 686 1.32 -23.52 6.03
N ARG A 687 1.40 -22.86 4.86
CA ARG A 687 1.49 -21.39 4.74
C ARG A 687 0.13 -20.74 4.98
N ILE A 688 -0.91 -21.18 4.29
CA ILE A 688 -2.29 -20.67 4.49
C ILE A 688 -2.73 -20.80 5.95
N LYS A 689 -2.38 -21.91 6.63
CA LYS A 689 -2.65 -22.05 8.08
C LYS A 689 -1.88 -21.07 8.96
N LYS A 690 -0.67 -20.64 8.57
CA LYS A 690 0.07 -19.59 9.31
C LYS A 690 -0.58 -18.24 9.09
N GLU A 691 -0.83 -17.87 7.83
CA GLU A 691 -1.54 -16.64 7.45
C GLU A 691 -2.91 -16.55 8.14
N GLN A 692 -3.67 -17.64 8.18
CA GLN A 692 -4.94 -17.73 8.92
C GLN A 692 -4.76 -17.50 10.42
N ASN A 693 -3.76 -18.11 11.06
CA ASN A 693 -3.50 -17.94 12.50
C ASN A 693 -3.00 -16.53 12.84
N GLU A 694 -2.18 -15.93 11.97
CA GLU A 694 -1.69 -14.55 12.09
C GLU A 694 -2.86 -13.56 11.99
N LEU A 695 -3.74 -13.72 11.00
CA LEU A 695 -4.98 -12.94 10.87
C LEU A 695 -5.92 -13.13 12.08
N LEU A 696 -6.04 -14.34 12.64
CA LEU A 696 -6.85 -14.61 13.84
C LEU A 696 -6.19 -14.07 15.13
N GLN A 697 -4.89 -13.80 15.11
CA GLN A 697 -4.18 -13.09 16.19
C GLN A 697 -4.34 -11.57 16.05
N GLU A 698 -4.27 -11.05 14.83
CA GLU A 698 -4.52 -9.62 14.53
C GLU A 698 -5.97 -9.23 14.81
N LEU A 699 -6.96 -10.05 14.41
CA LEU A 699 -8.37 -9.81 14.70
C LEU A 699 -8.63 -9.73 16.22
N ARG A 700 -8.07 -10.64 17.01
CA ARG A 700 -8.16 -10.58 18.49
C ARG A 700 -7.43 -9.36 19.10
N ARG A 701 -6.38 -8.86 18.46
CA ARG A 701 -5.72 -7.60 18.85
C ARG A 701 -6.59 -6.38 18.54
N LEU A 702 -7.27 -6.37 17.39
CA LEU A 702 -8.22 -5.31 17.03
C LEU A 702 -9.45 -5.34 17.95
N GLU A 703 -9.92 -6.52 18.36
CA GLU A 703 -10.99 -6.67 19.36
C GLU A 703 -10.58 -6.14 20.74
N SER A 704 -9.37 -6.44 21.24
CA SER A 704 -8.91 -5.91 22.52
C SER A 704 -8.72 -4.39 22.47
N GLN A 705 -8.17 -3.85 21.38
CA GLN A 705 -8.07 -2.40 21.15
C GLN A 705 -9.46 -1.73 21.08
N LYS A 706 -10.44 -2.36 20.43
CA LYS A 706 -11.83 -1.88 20.42
C LYS A 706 -12.44 -1.84 21.83
N GLN A 707 -12.17 -2.85 22.66
CA GLN A 707 -12.61 -2.89 24.06
C GLN A 707 -11.94 -1.79 24.89
N GLU A 708 -10.63 -1.60 24.74
CA GLU A 708 -9.86 -0.54 25.42
C GLU A 708 -10.33 0.87 25.02
N ILE A 709 -10.60 1.11 23.73
CA ILE A 709 -11.19 2.37 23.23
C ILE A 709 -12.61 2.57 23.80
N THR A 710 -13.40 1.50 23.94
CA THR A 710 -14.74 1.58 24.54
C THR A 710 -14.68 1.95 26.03
N ILE A 711 -13.77 1.33 26.79
CA ILE A 711 -13.58 1.60 28.23
C ILE A 711 -13.05 3.03 28.45
N THR A 712 -12.06 3.46 27.66
CA THR A 712 -11.50 4.81 27.77
C THR A 712 -12.53 5.89 27.37
N PHE A 713 -13.36 5.65 26.35
CA PHE A 713 -14.47 6.54 25.99
C PHE A 713 -15.52 6.64 27.11
N GLN A 714 -15.94 5.51 27.70
CA GLN A 714 -16.86 5.51 28.86
C GLN A 714 -16.28 6.29 30.05
N HIS A 715 -15.00 6.07 30.37
CA HIS A 715 -14.31 6.78 31.44
C HIS A 715 -14.18 8.29 31.16
N GLN A 716 -13.85 8.68 29.93
CA GLN A 716 -13.78 10.08 29.51
C GLN A 716 -15.16 10.76 29.55
N SER A 717 -16.22 10.07 29.12
CA SER A 717 -17.60 10.56 29.19
C SER A 717 -18.06 10.77 30.64
N LYS A 718 -17.70 9.86 31.57
CA LYS A 718 -17.96 10.02 33.00
C LYS A 718 -17.25 11.24 33.58
N LEU A 719 -15.95 11.41 33.29
CA LEU A 719 -15.19 12.60 33.69
C LEU A 719 -15.75 13.90 33.09
N LEU A 720 -16.29 13.86 31.86
CA LEU A 720 -16.97 14.99 31.25
C LEU A 720 -18.25 15.35 32.01
N SER A 721 -19.04 14.36 32.42
CA SER A 721 -20.25 14.56 33.22
C SER A 721 -19.93 15.19 34.58
N GLU A 722 -18.94 14.66 35.30
CA GLU A 722 -18.47 15.19 36.58
C GLU A 722 -17.93 16.64 36.43
N ARG A 723 -17.10 16.90 35.41
CA ARG A 723 -16.60 18.24 35.10
C ARG A 723 -17.71 19.22 34.73
N ASN A 724 -18.73 18.77 34.00
CA ASN A 724 -19.91 19.58 33.66
C ASN A 724 -20.76 19.89 34.90
N GLN A 725 -20.94 18.94 35.83
CA GLN A 725 -21.64 19.15 37.09
C GLN A 725 -20.89 20.16 37.98
N VAL A 726 -19.56 20.04 38.09
CA VAL A 726 -18.71 21.03 38.81
C VAL A 726 -18.73 22.40 38.12
N SER A 727 -18.77 22.47 36.79
CA SER A 727 -18.88 23.75 36.08
C SER A 727 -20.21 24.45 36.36
N ARG A 728 -21.34 23.72 36.34
CA ARG A 728 -22.67 24.24 36.71
C ARG A 728 -22.72 24.73 38.15
N GLN A 729 -22.10 24.01 39.10
CA GLN A 729 -21.99 24.47 40.49
C GLN A 729 -21.12 25.74 40.61
N LYS A 730 -20.11 25.93 39.75
CA LYS A 730 -19.32 27.16 39.72
C LYS A 730 -20.07 28.33 39.09
N THR A 731 -20.83 28.12 38.01
CA THR A 731 -21.63 29.20 37.41
C THR A 731 -22.74 29.67 38.34
N ILE A 732 -23.44 28.77 39.05
CA ILE A 732 -24.47 29.13 40.03
C ILE A 732 -23.89 29.96 41.20
N LYS A 733 -22.66 29.64 41.65
CA LYS A 733 -21.94 30.46 42.64
C LYS A 733 -21.54 31.82 42.09
N LEU A 734 -20.98 31.88 40.89
CA LEU A 734 -20.60 33.14 40.25
C LEU A 734 -21.82 34.04 39.98
N GLU A 735 -22.95 33.45 39.57
CA GLU A 735 -24.20 34.16 39.30
C GLU A 735 -24.80 34.74 40.58
N SER A 736 -24.75 34.02 41.70
CA SER A 736 -25.18 34.55 43.01
C SER A 736 -24.23 35.60 43.60
N GLU A 737 -22.93 35.54 43.29
CA GLU A 737 -21.98 36.62 43.60
C GLU A 737 -22.20 37.86 42.71
N ILE A 738 -22.47 37.68 41.41
CA ILE A 738 -22.86 38.76 40.49
C ILE A 738 -24.15 39.42 40.99
N GLN A 739 -25.20 38.67 41.32
CA GLN A 739 -26.45 39.21 41.90
C GLN A 739 -26.24 39.87 43.29
N ARG A 740 -25.11 39.65 43.96
CA ARG A 740 -24.73 40.40 45.17
C ARG A 740 -24.05 41.73 44.78
N LEU A 741 -23.06 41.66 43.90
CA LEU A 741 -22.33 42.81 43.38
C LEU A 741 -23.24 43.78 42.61
N GLU A 742 -24.24 43.30 41.87
CA GLU A 742 -25.22 44.15 41.18
C GLU A 742 -26.08 44.95 42.17
N ARG A 743 -26.42 44.38 43.33
CA ARG A 743 -27.12 45.10 44.42
C ARG A 743 -26.21 46.10 45.10
N GLU A 744 -24.97 45.71 45.43
CA GLU A 744 -23.94 46.63 45.96
C GLU A 744 -23.69 47.80 44.99
N ILE A 745 -23.64 47.53 43.68
CA ILE A 745 -23.48 48.55 42.62
C ILE A 745 -24.72 49.43 42.47
N LEU A 746 -25.94 48.91 42.66
CA LEU A 746 -27.17 49.72 42.66
C LEU A 746 -27.23 50.65 43.87
N GLU A 747 -26.90 50.14 45.07
CA GLU A 747 -26.82 50.91 46.30
C GLU A 747 -25.73 52.00 46.21
N VAL A 748 -24.54 51.67 45.70
CA VAL A 748 -23.47 52.64 45.42
C VAL A 748 -23.87 53.64 44.34
N LYS A 749 -24.63 53.25 43.30
CA LYS A 749 -25.17 54.19 42.31
C LYS A 749 -26.22 55.14 42.90
N GLU A 750 -27.03 54.68 43.84
CA GLU A 750 -27.99 55.54 44.54
C GLU A 750 -27.28 56.51 45.49
N LEU A 751 -26.24 56.06 46.20
CA LEU A 751 -25.37 56.93 47.00
C LEU A 751 -24.57 57.92 46.13
N ILE A 752 -24.10 57.51 44.95
CA ILE A 752 -23.48 58.41 43.96
C ILE A 752 -24.51 59.44 43.49
N LYS A 753 -25.73 59.03 43.12
CA LYS A 753 -26.79 59.96 42.69
C LYS A 753 -27.16 60.97 43.79
N GLN A 754 -27.21 60.55 45.05
CA GLN A 754 -27.38 61.46 46.20
C GLN A 754 -26.21 62.46 46.30
N ARG A 755 -24.97 62.01 46.09
CA ARG A 755 -23.78 62.87 46.03
C ARG A 755 -23.73 63.75 44.79
N GLU A 756 -24.23 63.31 43.64
CA GLU A 756 -24.35 64.13 42.43
C GLU A 756 -25.36 65.25 42.62
N ILE A 757 -26.45 65.02 43.36
CA ILE A 757 -27.41 66.06 43.76
C ILE A 757 -26.73 67.09 44.69
N THR A 758 -25.99 66.66 45.72
CA THR A 758 -25.29 67.63 46.58
C THR A 758 -24.12 68.33 45.87
N ILE A 759 -23.45 67.66 44.93
CA ILE A 759 -22.45 68.27 44.04
C ILE A 759 -23.12 69.27 43.09
N MET A 760 -24.32 69.02 42.56
CA MET A 760 -25.08 69.99 41.77
C MET A 760 -25.47 71.21 42.59
N GLU A 761 -25.90 71.04 43.84
CA GLU A 761 -26.22 72.13 44.78
C GLU A 761 -24.97 72.99 45.05
N LEU A 762 -23.84 72.36 45.36
CA LEU A 762 -22.54 73.01 45.57
C LEU A 762 -21.97 73.63 44.29
N GLN A 763 -22.19 73.03 43.12
CA GLN A 763 -21.79 73.58 41.82
C GLN A 763 -22.68 74.73 41.37
N LYS A 764 -23.94 74.79 41.81
CA LYS A 764 -24.80 75.96 41.60
C LYS A 764 -24.28 77.15 42.42
N GLN A 765 -23.98 76.92 43.71
CA GLN A 765 -23.32 77.91 44.57
C GLN A 765 -21.94 78.32 44.01
N ALA A 766 -21.14 77.36 43.53
CA ALA A 766 -19.86 77.66 42.90
C ALA A 766 -20.00 78.38 41.55
N LYS A 767 -21.07 78.19 40.78
CA LYS A 767 -21.33 78.93 39.54
C LYS A 767 -21.76 80.38 39.78
N GLU A 768 -22.42 80.65 40.89
CA GLU A 768 -22.67 82.02 41.35
C GLU A 768 -21.34 82.74 41.71
N VAL A 769 -20.32 81.99 42.15
CA VAL A 769 -18.95 82.49 42.40
C VAL A 769 -18.05 82.52 41.15
N GLN A 770 -18.17 81.56 40.23
CA GLN A 770 -17.30 81.40 39.04
C GLN A 770 -17.57 82.38 37.89
N THR A 771 -18.46 83.36 38.05
CA THR A 771 -18.70 84.38 37.02
C THR A 771 -17.58 85.42 36.89
N THR A 772 -16.47 85.26 37.64
CA THR A 772 -15.40 86.27 37.76
C THR A 772 -14.02 85.88 37.21
N GLU A 773 -13.68 84.60 36.96
CA GLU A 773 -12.28 84.22 36.65
C GLU A 773 -12.05 83.26 35.46
N THR A 774 -11.16 83.70 34.56
CA THR A 774 -10.41 82.96 33.51
C THR A 774 -11.17 82.35 32.31
N ASN A 775 -10.71 82.73 31.10
CA ASN A 775 -10.95 82.03 29.84
C ASN A 775 -9.61 81.46 29.33
N THR A 776 -9.60 80.26 28.76
CA THR A 776 -8.48 79.78 27.93
C THR A 776 -8.73 80.08 26.45
N ARG A 777 -7.65 80.21 25.67
CA ARG A 777 -7.71 80.37 24.21
C ARG A 777 -6.60 79.53 23.56
N GLU A 778 -7.03 78.66 22.66
CA GLU A 778 -6.19 77.69 21.95
C GLU A 778 -6.23 78.00 20.45
N THR A 779 -5.08 77.94 19.76
CA THR A 779 -4.98 78.23 18.33
C THR A 779 -4.15 77.16 17.62
N ASN A 780 -4.84 76.26 16.91
CA ASN A 780 -4.23 75.17 16.15
C ASN A 780 -3.78 75.64 14.76
N VAL A 781 -2.52 75.38 14.40
CA VAL A 781 -1.98 75.62 13.05
C VAL A 781 -1.15 74.41 12.61
N SER A 782 -1.71 73.57 11.75
CA SER A 782 -1.05 72.36 11.21
C SER A 782 -0.96 72.40 9.70
N THR A 783 0.25 72.27 9.14
CA THR A 783 0.47 72.19 7.70
C THR A 783 0.37 70.74 7.22
N LYS A 784 -0.74 70.43 6.55
CA LYS A 784 -0.97 69.14 5.86
C LYS A 784 -0.67 69.31 4.36
N ILE A 785 -0.13 68.27 3.72
CA ILE A 785 0.18 68.24 2.29
C ILE A 785 -0.75 67.26 1.57
N THR A 786 -1.21 67.63 0.39
CA THR A 786 -1.92 66.74 -0.56
C THR A 786 -1.22 66.76 -1.91
N ILE A 787 -1.41 65.68 -2.66
CA ILE A 787 -0.88 65.51 -4.01
C ILE A 787 -2.06 65.22 -4.93
N LEU A 788 -2.15 65.98 -6.01
CA LEU A 788 -3.31 65.97 -6.91
C LEU A 788 -3.01 65.05 -8.10
N ASP A 789 -3.78 63.96 -8.22
CA ASP A 789 -3.63 62.99 -9.31
C ASP A 789 -4.02 63.63 -10.67
N PRO A 790 -3.11 63.64 -11.67
CA PRO A 790 -3.37 64.26 -12.97
C PRO A 790 -4.45 63.57 -13.82
N GLU A 791 -4.81 62.30 -13.59
CA GLU A 791 -5.86 61.63 -14.38
C GLU A 791 -7.27 61.75 -13.77
N THR A 792 -7.43 61.61 -12.45
CA THR A 792 -8.74 61.75 -11.78
C THR A 792 -9.01 63.12 -11.17
N GLY A 793 -8.01 63.99 -11.08
CA GLY A 793 -8.13 65.34 -10.51
C GLY A 793 -8.34 65.39 -8.99
N LYS A 794 -8.04 64.30 -8.27
CA LYS A 794 -8.29 64.15 -6.84
C LYS A 794 -7.07 64.46 -6.00
N ASP A 795 -7.29 65.16 -4.88
CA ASP A 795 -6.31 65.26 -3.79
C ASP A 795 -6.17 63.93 -3.03
N MET A 796 -4.93 63.44 -2.92
CA MET A 796 -4.55 62.25 -2.17
C MET A 796 -3.46 62.58 -1.14
N SER A 797 -3.20 61.69 -0.17
CA SER A 797 -2.06 61.88 0.73
C SER A 797 -0.73 61.52 0.05
N PRO A 798 0.42 62.03 0.52
CA PRO A 798 1.73 61.62 0.02
C PRO A 798 1.99 60.10 0.15
N TYR A 799 1.36 59.42 1.12
CA TYR A 799 1.50 57.98 1.29
C TYR A 799 0.71 57.19 0.23
N ASP A 800 -0.51 57.64 -0.09
CA ASP A 800 -1.36 57.00 -1.10
C ASP A 800 -0.77 57.21 -2.50
N ALA A 801 -0.30 58.43 -2.79
CA ALA A 801 0.40 58.76 -4.03
C ALA A 801 1.72 57.97 -4.21
N TYR A 802 2.37 57.56 -3.12
CA TYR A 802 3.53 56.66 -3.17
C TYR A 802 3.12 55.20 -3.45
N LEU A 803 2.02 54.74 -2.87
CA LEU A 803 1.46 53.40 -3.11
C LEU A 803 0.97 53.23 -4.57
N GLU A 804 0.39 54.26 -5.15
CA GLU A 804 -0.02 54.28 -6.57
C GLU A 804 1.13 54.62 -7.53
N GLY A 805 2.32 54.95 -7.01
CA GLY A 805 3.53 55.18 -7.80
C GLY A 805 3.61 56.55 -8.50
N LEU A 806 2.75 57.50 -8.12
CA LEU A 806 2.77 58.88 -8.61
C LEU A 806 3.94 59.69 -8.06
N ILE A 807 4.51 59.28 -6.91
CA ILE A 807 5.76 59.85 -6.37
C ILE A 807 6.77 58.77 -6.01
N ASP A 808 8.05 59.12 -6.13
CA ASP A 808 9.18 58.27 -5.74
C ASP A 808 9.30 58.15 -4.22
N ARG A 809 9.89 57.03 -3.74
CA ARG A 809 10.12 56.80 -2.29
C ARG A 809 10.86 57.95 -1.59
N ASN A 810 11.79 58.60 -2.30
CA ASN A 810 12.56 59.73 -1.77
C ASN A 810 11.72 61.02 -1.70
N GLN A 811 10.78 61.19 -2.63
CA GLN A 811 9.83 62.31 -2.60
C GLN A 811 8.81 62.11 -1.48
N TYR A 812 8.31 60.89 -1.28
CA TYR A 812 7.44 60.53 -0.15
C TYR A 812 8.07 60.90 1.20
N ILE A 813 9.31 60.46 1.44
CA ILE A 813 10.02 60.75 2.70
C ILE A 813 10.14 62.26 2.90
N HIS A 814 10.51 63.02 1.86
CA HIS A 814 10.66 64.47 1.96
C HIS A 814 9.33 65.20 2.23
N LEU A 815 8.23 64.76 1.62
CA LEU A 815 6.90 65.32 1.90
C LEU A 815 6.40 64.96 3.31
N GLN A 816 6.72 63.75 3.79
CA GLN A 816 6.40 63.30 5.15
C GLN A 816 7.19 64.06 6.23
N GLU A 817 8.41 64.50 5.93
CA GLU A 817 9.23 65.39 6.79
C GLU A 817 8.61 66.80 6.93
N LEU A 818 7.92 67.28 5.89
CA LEU A 818 7.29 68.61 5.87
C LEU A 818 5.94 68.66 6.61
N GLU A 819 5.28 67.51 6.87
CA GLU A 819 4.04 67.44 7.65
C GLU A 819 4.26 67.60 9.17
N CYS A 820 4.36 68.86 9.62
CA CYS A 820 4.52 69.24 11.02
C CYS A 820 3.18 69.57 11.72
N SER A 821 3.04 69.09 12.97
CA SER A 821 1.85 69.25 13.81
C SER A 821 2.23 69.72 15.23
N TRP A 822 2.54 71.01 15.34
CA TRP A 822 2.83 71.70 16.60
C TRP A 822 1.64 72.59 16.99
N GLU A 823 1.43 72.78 18.29
CA GLU A 823 0.26 73.49 18.84
C GLU A 823 0.72 74.52 19.88
N GLU A 824 0.19 75.74 19.84
CA GLU A 824 0.48 76.79 20.83
C GLU A 824 -0.71 76.99 21.77
N ILE A 825 -0.46 76.78 23.07
CA ILE A 825 -1.45 76.87 24.14
C ILE A 825 -1.10 78.09 25.01
N THR A 826 -2.08 78.96 25.22
CA THR A 826 -1.90 80.20 26.00
C THR A 826 -2.82 80.19 27.22
N THR A 827 -2.22 80.31 28.41
CA THR A 827 -2.95 80.28 29.69
C THR A 827 -2.70 81.57 30.49
N THR A 828 -3.79 82.22 30.90
CA THR A 828 -3.76 83.40 31.78
C THR A 828 -3.91 82.97 33.24
N GLY A 829 -2.82 83.00 34.00
CA GLY A 829 -2.84 82.84 35.46
C GLY A 829 -2.56 84.17 36.19
N PRO A 830 -2.66 84.21 37.54
CA PRO A 830 -2.39 85.42 38.33
C PRO A 830 -0.93 85.91 38.25
N GLU A 831 0.01 85.06 37.86
CA GLU A 831 1.42 85.39 37.56
C GLU A 831 1.63 85.83 36.08
N GLY A 832 0.55 86.10 35.34
CA GLY A 832 0.55 86.56 33.94
C GLY A 832 0.58 85.45 32.89
N GLU A 833 0.40 85.84 31.63
CA GLU A 833 0.31 84.93 30.46
C GLU A 833 1.50 83.96 30.35
N THR A 834 1.23 82.67 30.27
CA THR A 834 2.23 81.64 29.93
C THR A 834 1.89 80.99 28.60
N THR A 835 2.83 81.02 27.65
CA THR A 835 2.70 80.38 26.33
C THR A 835 3.55 79.11 26.27
N LEU A 836 2.93 78.03 25.79
CA LEU A 836 3.45 76.67 25.74
C LEU A 836 3.34 76.14 24.32
N LEU A 837 4.42 75.54 23.80
CA LEU A 837 4.39 74.79 22.54
C LEU A 837 4.32 73.29 22.84
N GLN A 838 3.42 72.60 22.16
CA GLN A 838 3.24 71.15 22.28
C GLN A 838 3.47 70.45 20.94
N ASP A 839 4.26 69.38 20.93
CA ASP A 839 4.31 68.44 19.80
C ASP A 839 3.14 67.46 19.92
N ARG A 840 2.28 67.40 18.90
CA ARG A 840 1.14 66.48 18.87
C ARG A 840 1.52 65.03 18.51
N LYS A 841 2.75 64.75 18.07
CA LYS A 841 3.27 63.39 17.80
C LYS A 841 3.91 62.75 19.04
N SER A 842 4.68 63.50 19.83
CA SER A 842 5.34 62.99 21.06
C SER A 842 4.72 63.46 22.38
N GLY A 843 3.72 64.34 22.36
CA GLY A 843 3.06 64.87 23.56
C GLY A 843 3.92 65.76 24.48
N LYS A 844 5.12 66.16 24.04
CA LYS A 844 6.03 66.99 24.84
C LYS A 844 5.63 68.46 24.78
N GLN A 845 5.65 69.12 25.93
CA GLN A 845 5.38 70.55 26.09
C GLN A 845 6.67 71.31 26.42
N TYR A 846 6.83 72.50 25.85
CA TYR A 846 7.98 73.39 26.06
C TYR A 846 7.50 74.82 26.34
N SER A 847 8.03 75.46 27.39
CA SER A 847 7.67 76.84 27.73
C SER A 847 8.61 77.85 27.06
N ILE A 848 8.02 78.79 26.33
CA ILE A 848 8.76 79.86 25.64
C ILE A 848 9.45 80.78 26.67
N LYS A 849 8.81 81.04 27.82
CA LYS A 849 9.38 81.81 28.94
C LYS A 849 10.66 81.17 29.49
N THR A 850 10.69 79.85 29.70
CA THR A 850 11.89 79.18 30.23
C THR A 850 12.98 79.01 29.17
N ALA A 851 12.63 78.85 27.89
CA ALA A 851 13.61 78.83 26.80
C ALA A 851 14.33 80.17 26.63
N MET A 852 13.61 81.30 26.81
CA MET A 852 14.17 82.65 26.88
C MET A 852 15.12 82.82 28.08
N GLN A 853 14.69 82.45 29.30
CA GLN A 853 15.52 82.55 30.50
C GLN A 853 16.80 81.69 30.44
N ASN A 854 16.73 80.51 29.80
CA ASN A 854 17.87 79.62 29.57
C ASN A 854 18.77 80.07 28.39
N GLY A 855 18.55 81.24 27.79
CA GLY A 855 19.34 81.77 26.69
C GLY A 855 19.27 80.95 25.40
N ARG A 856 18.22 80.13 25.22
CA ARG A 856 18.03 79.29 24.02
C ARG A 856 17.33 80.04 22.89
N LEU A 857 16.55 81.06 23.22
CA LEU A 857 16.01 82.02 22.27
C LEU A 857 16.48 83.44 22.60
N THR A 858 16.55 84.26 21.55
CA THR A 858 16.66 85.71 21.69
C THR A 858 15.29 86.36 21.55
N GLN A 859 15.14 87.57 22.12
CA GLN A 859 13.93 88.38 21.95
C GLN A 859 13.62 88.68 20.46
N TYR A 860 14.66 88.75 19.63
CA TYR A 860 14.54 88.97 18.19
C TYR A 860 13.89 87.77 17.47
N ASP A 861 14.20 86.54 17.87
CA ASP A 861 13.62 85.33 17.28
C ASP A 861 12.15 85.16 17.67
N LEU A 862 11.80 85.44 18.94
CA LEU A 862 10.41 85.53 19.38
C LEU A 862 9.61 86.58 18.59
N GLN A 863 10.23 87.71 18.25
CA GLN A 863 9.60 88.75 17.44
C GLN A 863 9.46 88.33 15.97
N ARG A 864 10.47 87.68 15.35
CA ARG A 864 10.33 87.13 13.98
C ARG A 864 9.24 86.08 13.88
N TYR A 865 9.06 85.26 14.92
CA TYR A 865 7.93 84.32 15.02
C TYR A 865 6.57 85.06 15.07
N ARG A 866 6.42 86.03 15.99
CA ARG A 866 5.19 86.84 16.12
C ARG A 866 4.85 87.68 14.88
N GLU A 867 5.86 88.07 14.09
CA GLU A 867 5.69 88.75 12.80
C GLU A 867 5.42 87.79 11.63
N GLY A 868 5.30 86.47 11.86
CA GLY A 868 5.05 85.46 10.83
C GLY A 868 6.25 85.17 9.91
N LYS A 869 7.43 85.71 10.21
CA LYS A 869 8.66 85.64 9.41
C LYS A 869 9.51 84.39 9.70
N MET A 870 9.06 83.54 10.62
CA MET A 870 9.70 82.27 10.99
C MET A 870 8.60 81.24 11.29
N THR A 871 8.73 80.03 10.74
CA THR A 871 7.70 78.98 10.88
C THR A 871 7.68 78.38 12.28
N ILE A 872 6.53 77.83 12.69
CA ILE A 872 6.36 77.16 13.98
C ILE A 872 7.38 76.02 14.16
N SER A 873 7.71 75.26 13.11
CA SER A 873 8.71 74.19 13.15
C SER A 873 10.13 74.69 13.40
N GLU A 874 10.54 75.79 12.76
CA GLU A 874 11.86 76.40 13.01
C GLU A 874 11.95 77.03 14.40
N PHE A 875 10.87 77.68 14.85
CA PHE A 875 10.75 78.23 16.20
C PHE A 875 10.77 77.12 17.29
N ALA A 876 10.06 76.02 17.06
CA ALA A 876 10.01 74.88 17.99
C ALA A 876 11.37 74.19 18.15
N LEU A 877 12.18 74.08 17.08
CA LEU A 877 13.55 73.55 17.16
C LEU A 877 14.46 74.42 18.04
N LEU A 878 14.35 75.76 17.94
CA LEU A 878 15.06 76.70 18.82
C LEU A 878 14.60 76.56 20.29
N VAL A 879 13.30 76.35 20.51
CA VAL A 879 12.72 76.16 21.86
C VAL A 879 13.15 74.81 22.48
N ALA A 880 13.21 73.74 21.69
CA ALA A 880 13.74 72.44 22.13
C ALA A 880 15.25 72.53 22.45
N GLY A 881 16.00 73.32 21.68
CA GLY A 881 17.42 73.61 21.89
C GLY A 881 18.38 72.86 20.96
N GLU A 882 17.90 72.34 19.83
CA GLU A 882 18.72 71.60 18.85
C GLU A 882 19.40 72.58 17.88
N LYS A 883 20.74 72.57 17.82
CA LYS A 883 21.51 73.53 17.03
C LYS A 883 21.61 73.12 15.56
N LYS A 884 20.98 73.91 14.68
CA LYS A 884 21.10 73.81 13.21
C LYS A 884 22.58 73.88 12.76
N THR A 885 23.14 72.76 12.30
CA THR A 885 24.33 72.76 11.44
C THR A 885 23.90 73.24 10.05
N THR A 886 24.60 74.26 9.50
CA THR A 886 24.13 74.96 8.29
C THR A 886 25.21 75.05 7.20
N SER A 887 25.06 74.17 6.22
CA SER A 887 25.52 74.28 4.84
C SER A 887 24.44 73.58 3.99
N PHE A 888 23.89 74.15 2.91
CA PHE A 888 24.41 75.17 2.00
C PHE A 888 23.31 76.15 1.54
N PRO A 889 23.66 77.32 0.96
CA PRO A 889 22.79 78.02 0.00
C PRO A 889 22.57 77.17 -1.28
N PRO A 890 21.58 77.49 -2.14
CA PRO A 890 21.13 76.59 -3.21
C PRO A 890 22.05 76.56 -4.46
N VAL A 891 21.61 75.75 -5.44
CA VAL A 891 22.14 75.50 -6.81
C VAL A 891 22.84 74.14 -6.99
N SER A 892 22.00 73.18 -7.40
CA SER A 892 22.19 72.23 -8.51
C SER A 892 23.41 71.29 -8.58
N ALA A 893 23.12 70.02 -8.26
CA ALA A 893 23.47 68.81 -9.03
C ALA A 893 24.94 68.28 -9.06
N THR A 894 25.01 66.94 -9.18
CA THR A 894 26.20 66.11 -9.50
C THR A 894 27.42 66.22 -8.56
N GLN A 895 27.60 65.22 -7.70
CA GLN A 895 28.73 65.08 -6.78
C GLN A 895 30.03 64.63 -7.47
N THR A 896 31.15 64.83 -6.76
CA THR A 896 32.52 64.70 -7.26
C THR A 896 33.18 63.33 -7.09
N THR A 897 34.24 63.17 -7.86
CA THR A 897 35.18 62.05 -7.99
C THR A 897 35.99 61.64 -6.73
N THR A 898 36.36 60.35 -6.72
CA THR A 898 37.68 59.75 -6.37
C THR A 898 38.19 59.55 -4.91
N VAL A 899 38.29 58.26 -4.54
CA VAL A 899 39.56 57.50 -4.25
C VAL A 899 40.04 57.20 -2.79
N GLN A 900 40.35 55.90 -2.58
CA GLN A 900 41.30 55.22 -1.65
C GLN A 900 40.98 54.88 -0.16
N THR A 901 40.73 53.58 0.06
CA THR A 901 41.35 52.64 1.05
C THR A 901 41.25 52.88 2.57
N LEU A 902 41.08 51.88 3.45
CA LEU A 902 41.22 50.40 3.35
C LEU A 902 40.09 49.64 4.11
N ALA A 903 40.04 48.32 3.95
CA ALA A 903 38.95 47.39 4.36
C ALA A 903 39.17 46.75 5.76
N PRO A 904 38.33 45.82 6.29
CA PRO A 904 37.13 45.13 5.76
C PRO A 904 35.89 45.24 6.72
N THR A 905 34.76 44.50 6.67
CA THR A 905 34.36 43.19 6.09
C THR A 905 32.88 43.13 5.60
N ASN A 906 32.55 42.01 4.93
CA ASN A 906 31.27 41.27 4.80
C ASN A 906 29.98 41.85 5.46
N SER A 907 28.81 41.94 4.80
CA SER A 907 28.35 41.52 3.44
C SER A 907 26.89 42.05 3.19
N SER A 908 26.04 41.72 2.18
CA SER A 908 26.02 40.67 1.14
C SER A 908 25.08 40.91 -0.09
N THR A 909 23.92 41.57 0.05
CA THR A 909 22.77 41.43 -0.86
C THR A 909 22.85 42.14 -2.24
N LEU A 910 23.08 41.34 -3.29
CA LEU A 910 22.27 41.22 -4.53
C LEU A 910 21.79 42.49 -5.33
N THR A 911 22.26 42.70 -6.58
CA THR A 911 21.47 42.51 -7.86
C THR A 911 22.06 43.17 -9.14
N ARG A 912 21.64 42.64 -10.32
CA ARG A 912 21.53 43.23 -11.69
C ARG A 912 22.76 43.58 -12.59
N ARG A 913 22.96 42.66 -13.57
CA ARG A 913 22.73 42.81 -15.04
C ARG A 913 23.67 43.63 -15.99
N VAL A 914 24.43 42.84 -16.79
CA VAL A 914 24.75 42.87 -18.26
C VAL A 914 25.60 43.96 -18.98
N SER A 915 26.69 43.45 -19.62
CA SER A 915 27.17 43.70 -21.02
C SER A 915 27.86 45.05 -21.38
N TYR A 916 28.75 45.16 -22.39
CA TYR A 916 29.10 44.30 -23.55
C TYR A 916 30.62 44.29 -23.91
N SER A 917 31.01 43.30 -24.73
CA SER A 917 32.07 43.33 -25.80
C SER A 917 33.57 43.09 -25.55
N SER A 918 34.08 42.16 -26.39
CA SER A 918 35.40 42.06 -27.06
C SER A 918 36.71 41.82 -26.29
N ASN A 919 37.21 40.58 -26.42
CA ASN A 919 38.58 40.13 -26.79
C ASN A 919 39.80 40.83 -26.16
N SER A 920 40.81 40.14 -25.62
CA SER A 920 41.25 38.75 -25.88
C SER A 920 42.17 38.19 -24.78
N ASN A 921 41.99 36.92 -24.40
CA ASN A 921 43.02 35.87 -24.28
C ASN A 921 42.41 34.58 -23.71
N LEU A 922 43.01 33.42 -24.01
CA LEU A 922 42.45 32.09 -23.70
C LEU A 922 42.92 31.55 -22.33
N ASN A 923 42.15 30.60 -21.78
CA ASN A 923 42.44 29.68 -20.66
C ASN A 923 41.84 29.93 -19.26
N SER A 924 40.60 30.43 -19.11
CA SER A 924 39.83 30.23 -17.85
C SER A 924 38.30 30.48 -17.96
N LEU A 925 37.56 29.77 -18.83
CA LEU A 925 36.12 30.07 -19.04
C LEU A 925 35.24 28.85 -19.38
N ILE A 926 34.84 28.08 -18.36
CA ILE A 926 33.64 27.22 -18.40
C ILE A 926 32.85 27.37 -17.08
N ILE A 927 32.37 28.58 -16.80
CA ILE A 927 31.20 28.80 -15.91
C ILE A 927 30.27 29.77 -16.63
N SER A 928 29.25 29.25 -17.30
CA SER A 928 28.16 30.02 -17.92
C SER A 928 26.96 29.14 -18.25
N GLY A 929 25.92 29.17 -17.41
CA GLY A 929 24.53 28.84 -17.76
C GLY A 929 24.15 27.37 -18.03
N ASP A 930 25.06 26.52 -18.51
CA ASP A 930 24.76 25.12 -18.80
C ASP A 930 24.86 24.30 -17.51
N GLU A 931 23.72 23.88 -16.94
CA GLU A 931 23.74 22.97 -15.79
C GLU A 931 24.41 21.65 -16.20
N LEU A 932 25.45 21.24 -15.47
CA LEU A 932 26.06 19.92 -15.67
C LEU A 932 25.09 18.83 -15.20
N PHE A 933 24.31 18.32 -16.15
CA PHE A 933 23.47 17.14 -15.98
C PHE A 933 24.33 15.86 -15.97
N PRO A 934 23.94 14.85 -15.17
CA PRO A 934 24.46 13.48 -15.30
C PRO A 934 24.04 12.88 -16.66
N ILE A 935 24.52 11.66 -16.95
CA ILE A 935 23.96 10.83 -18.02
C ILE A 935 22.45 10.70 -17.78
N SER A 936 21.66 11.35 -18.62
CA SER A 936 20.25 11.68 -18.37
C SER A 936 19.30 10.61 -18.93
N GLY A 937 19.73 9.91 -19.97
CA GLY A 937 18.98 8.86 -20.62
C GLY A 937 19.83 8.15 -21.67
N ILE A 938 19.17 7.47 -22.60
CA ILE A 938 19.81 6.69 -23.66
C ILE A 938 19.26 7.12 -25.02
N LEU A 939 20.13 7.06 -26.02
CA LEU A 939 19.80 7.27 -27.43
C LEU A 939 19.94 5.92 -28.15
N ASP A 940 18.83 5.38 -28.64
CA ASP A 940 18.89 4.24 -29.56
C ASP A 940 19.35 4.73 -30.94
N VAL A 941 20.59 4.40 -31.30
CA VAL A 941 21.25 4.80 -32.55
C VAL A 941 20.61 4.12 -33.77
N THR A 942 19.80 3.07 -33.59
CA THR A 942 19.10 2.40 -34.69
C THR A 942 17.78 3.08 -35.08
N THR A 943 17.13 3.76 -34.13
CA THR A 943 15.86 4.48 -34.37
C THR A 943 15.97 6.00 -34.21
N ASP A 944 17.15 6.50 -33.84
CA ASP A 944 17.44 7.88 -33.39
C ASP A 944 16.50 8.34 -32.24
N SER A 945 15.99 7.39 -31.45
CA SER A 945 15.02 7.64 -30.39
C SER A 945 15.72 7.84 -29.04
N ARG A 946 15.61 9.06 -28.50
CA ARG A 946 15.90 9.35 -27.08
C ARG A 946 14.89 8.65 -26.16
N MET A 947 15.33 8.11 -25.03
CA MET A 947 14.47 7.42 -24.05
C MET A 947 15.06 7.43 -22.63
N SER A 948 14.20 7.32 -21.61
CA SER A 948 14.65 7.24 -20.21
C SER A 948 15.41 5.94 -19.93
N VAL A 949 16.21 5.92 -18.86
CA VAL A 949 16.96 4.72 -18.44
C VAL A 949 16.03 3.54 -18.17
N ARG A 950 14.85 3.79 -17.60
CA ARG A 950 13.82 2.76 -17.38
C ARG A 950 13.23 2.23 -18.69
N SER A 951 12.97 3.09 -19.68
CA SER A 951 12.48 2.67 -21.00
C SER A 951 13.54 1.88 -21.80
N ALA A 952 14.82 2.24 -21.67
CA ALA A 952 15.90 1.45 -22.27
C ALA A 952 16.02 0.06 -21.62
N LEU A 953 15.84 -0.02 -20.30
CA LEU A 953 15.81 -1.29 -19.56
C LEU A 953 14.61 -2.17 -19.94
N THR A 954 13.39 -1.62 -20.11
CA THR A 954 12.24 -2.43 -20.61
C THR A 954 12.47 -2.96 -22.03
N ARG A 955 13.17 -2.20 -22.87
CA ARG A 955 13.59 -2.61 -24.22
C ARG A 955 14.85 -3.49 -24.26
N LYS A 956 15.45 -3.83 -23.11
CA LYS A 956 16.72 -4.58 -23.00
C LYS A 956 17.91 -3.98 -23.77
N LEU A 957 17.90 -2.67 -24.03
CA LEU A 957 19.00 -1.95 -24.68
C LEU A 957 20.19 -1.70 -23.73
N ILE A 958 20.00 -1.97 -22.43
CA ILE A 958 21.01 -1.91 -21.38
C ILE A 958 20.82 -3.05 -20.38
N ASP A 959 21.90 -3.47 -19.75
CA ASP A 959 21.86 -4.39 -18.61
C ASP A 959 21.21 -3.74 -17.37
N GLN A 960 20.60 -4.56 -16.51
CA GLN A 960 19.97 -4.09 -15.27
C GLN A 960 20.97 -3.41 -14.31
N ASP A 961 22.21 -3.90 -14.23
CA ASP A 961 23.25 -3.28 -13.41
C ASP A 961 23.62 -1.88 -13.93
N THR A 962 23.84 -1.75 -15.24
CA THR A 962 24.07 -0.45 -15.90
C THR A 962 22.90 0.50 -15.66
N ALA A 963 21.66 0.04 -15.80
CA ALA A 963 20.47 0.83 -15.52
C ALA A 963 20.45 1.37 -14.08
N MET A 964 20.75 0.51 -13.10
CA MET A 964 20.80 0.91 -11.69
C MET A 964 21.92 1.90 -11.41
N ARG A 965 23.13 1.70 -11.96
CA ARG A 965 24.25 2.64 -11.76
C ARG A 965 23.95 4.02 -12.36
N LEU A 966 23.33 4.09 -13.54
CA LEU A 966 22.93 5.35 -14.14
C LEU A 966 21.87 6.08 -13.29
N LEU A 967 20.85 5.38 -12.81
CA LEU A 967 19.82 5.95 -11.93
C LEU A 967 20.38 6.39 -10.56
N GLU A 968 21.35 5.66 -10.01
CA GLU A 968 22.08 6.04 -8.79
C GLU A 968 22.90 7.32 -8.97
N ALA A 969 23.56 7.49 -10.12
CA ALA A 969 24.28 8.71 -10.47
C ALA A 969 23.34 9.91 -10.68
N GLN A 970 22.13 9.70 -11.21
CA GLN A 970 21.10 10.74 -11.27
C GLN A 970 20.60 11.13 -9.86
N ALA A 971 20.19 10.15 -9.05
CA ALA A 971 19.70 10.36 -7.69
C ALA A 971 20.70 11.12 -6.80
N SER A 972 21.99 10.77 -6.87
CA SER A 972 23.06 11.42 -6.09
C SER A 972 23.48 12.81 -6.60
N THR A 973 23.00 13.24 -7.77
CA THR A 973 23.31 14.56 -8.39
C THR A 973 22.09 15.48 -8.52
N GLY A 974 21.00 15.16 -7.81
CA GLY A 974 19.83 16.01 -7.57
C GLY A 974 18.49 15.27 -7.65
N GLY A 975 18.37 14.28 -8.52
CA GLY A 975 17.11 13.61 -8.82
C GLY A 975 17.12 12.90 -10.18
N ILE A 976 16.06 12.14 -10.46
CA ILE A 976 15.91 11.40 -11.72
C ILE A 976 15.54 12.39 -12.83
N VAL A 977 16.22 12.33 -13.98
CA VAL A 977 16.08 13.32 -15.05
C VAL A 977 14.89 12.99 -15.95
N ASP A 978 13.97 13.95 -16.12
CA ASP A 978 12.89 13.89 -17.10
C ASP A 978 13.35 14.50 -18.44
N LEU A 979 13.50 13.67 -19.48
CA LEU A 979 13.96 14.09 -20.81
C LEU A 979 12.98 15.04 -21.53
N ASN A 980 11.72 15.11 -21.11
CA ASN A 980 10.71 15.99 -21.70
C ASN A 980 10.66 17.35 -20.99
N GLN A 981 10.86 17.38 -19.67
CA GLN A 981 10.81 18.62 -18.89
C GLN A 981 12.19 19.28 -18.67
N LYS A 982 13.29 18.56 -18.93
CA LYS A 982 14.67 18.97 -18.58
C LYS A 982 14.81 19.31 -17.08
N ASP A 983 14.11 18.56 -16.24
CA ASP A 983 14.03 18.75 -14.79
C ASP A 983 14.51 17.50 -14.02
N LYS A 984 14.95 17.69 -12.77
CA LYS A 984 15.41 16.64 -11.86
C LYS A 984 14.35 16.36 -10.80
N LEU A 985 13.58 15.29 -11.01
CA LEU A 985 12.49 14.91 -10.13
C LEU A 985 13.00 14.19 -8.88
N SER A 986 12.36 14.47 -7.74
CA SER A 986 12.55 13.65 -6.54
C SER A 986 12.08 12.22 -6.81
N ILE A 987 12.67 11.25 -6.11
CA ILE A 987 12.45 9.83 -6.39
C ILE A 987 10.99 9.40 -6.27
N HIS A 988 10.24 9.98 -5.32
CA HIS A 988 8.79 9.74 -5.21
C HIS A 988 8.03 10.23 -6.46
N LYS A 989 8.29 11.46 -6.92
CA LYS A 989 7.71 12.00 -8.18
C LYS A 989 8.14 11.21 -9.41
N ALA A 990 9.36 10.68 -9.43
CA ALA A 990 9.86 9.83 -10.52
C ALA A 990 9.15 8.46 -10.55
N ALA A 991 8.83 7.89 -9.39
CA ALA A 991 8.04 6.66 -9.29
C ALA A 991 6.57 6.88 -9.67
N GLU A 992 5.96 7.97 -9.21
CA GLU A 992 4.60 8.41 -9.60
C GLU A 992 4.45 8.57 -11.11
N ARG A 993 5.50 9.05 -11.81
CA ARG A 993 5.56 9.19 -13.27
C ARG A 993 6.09 7.96 -14.01
N GLY A 994 6.37 6.85 -13.33
CA GLY A 994 6.86 5.61 -13.95
C GLY A 994 8.27 5.68 -14.56
N LEU A 995 9.08 6.67 -14.18
CA LEU A 995 10.48 6.81 -14.64
C LEU A 995 11.44 5.83 -13.94
N ILE A 996 11.00 5.19 -12.84
CA ILE A 996 11.71 4.16 -12.08
C ILE A 996 10.72 3.09 -11.58
N ASP A 997 11.20 1.90 -11.25
CA ASP A 997 10.35 0.86 -10.64
C ASP A 997 10.25 1.00 -9.12
N ALA A 998 9.11 0.56 -8.56
CA ALA A 998 8.92 0.44 -7.11
C ALA A 998 9.98 -0.46 -6.43
N SER A 999 10.49 -1.48 -7.12
CA SER A 999 11.58 -2.35 -6.65
C SER A 999 12.93 -1.64 -6.52
N GLN A 1000 13.13 -0.55 -7.27
CA GLN A 1000 14.36 0.25 -7.27
C GLN A 1000 14.34 1.35 -6.20
N LEU A 1001 13.13 1.73 -5.75
CA LEU A 1001 12.86 2.88 -4.88
C LEU A 1001 13.78 2.94 -3.65
N HIS A 1002 13.88 1.87 -2.87
CA HIS A 1002 14.71 1.86 -1.65
C HIS A 1002 16.20 2.06 -1.92
N LYS A 1003 16.74 1.49 -3.01
CA LYS A 1003 18.16 1.64 -3.35
C LYS A 1003 18.45 3.05 -3.84
N LEU A 1004 17.58 3.61 -4.68
CA LEU A 1004 17.70 4.97 -5.18
C LEU A 1004 17.50 6.01 -4.07
N LEU A 1005 16.58 5.79 -3.11
CA LEU A 1005 16.43 6.67 -1.94
C LEU A 1005 17.71 6.72 -1.09
N SER A 1006 18.48 5.64 -1.03
CA SER A 1006 19.81 5.64 -0.41
C SER A 1006 20.80 6.52 -1.18
N ALA A 1007 20.76 6.49 -2.52
CA ALA A 1007 21.58 7.38 -3.37
C ALA A 1007 21.13 8.85 -3.31
N GLN A 1008 19.83 9.15 -3.16
CA GLN A 1008 19.36 10.54 -3.01
C GLN A 1008 19.83 11.19 -1.70
N LYS A 1009 20.06 10.41 -0.64
CA LYS A 1009 20.70 10.92 0.60
C LYS A 1009 22.11 11.47 0.36
N ALA A 1010 22.81 11.04 -0.70
CA ALA A 1010 24.09 11.65 -1.09
C ALA A 1010 23.93 13.11 -1.56
N PHE A 1011 22.75 13.51 -2.02
CA PHE A 1011 22.41 14.89 -2.37
C PHE A 1011 21.72 15.65 -1.22
N THR A 1012 20.74 15.03 -0.55
CA THR A 1012 19.95 15.70 0.51
C THR A 1012 20.61 15.69 1.90
N GLY A 1013 21.69 14.93 2.06
CA GLY A 1013 22.38 14.64 3.31
C GLY A 1013 21.91 13.36 3.99
N PHE A 1014 22.86 12.69 4.66
CA PHE A 1014 22.60 11.56 5.55
C PHE A 1014 22.30 12.08 6.96
N GLU A 1015 21.06 11.94 7.40
CA GLU A 1015 20.64 12.31 8.76
C GLU A 1015 21.17 11.29 9.79
N ASP A 1016 21.92 11.77 10.77
CA ASP A 1016 22.32 11.01 11.96
C ASP A 1016 21.08 10.76 12.85
N PRO A 1017 20.74 9.50 13.17
CA PRO A 1017 19.59 9.18 14.03
C PRO A 1017 19.64 9.82 15.43
N VAL A 1018 20.84 10.10 15.96
CA VAL A 1018 21.06 10.60 17.32
C VAL A 1018 21.14 12.13 17.34
N SER A 1019 22.04 12.73 16.55
CA SER A 1019 22.26 14.18 16.57
C SER A 1019 21.30 14.98 15.69
N LYS A 1020 20.57 14.32 14.76
CA LYS A 1020 19.76 14.95 13.70
C LYS A 1020 20.55 15.85 12.74
N GLU A 1021 21.88 15.85 12.83
CA GLU A 1021 22.76 16.51 11.87
C GLU A 1021 22.68 15.83 10.50
N ARG A 1022 22.68 16.61 9.41
CA ARG A 1022 22.85 16.09 8.05
C ARG A 1022 24.32 16.10 7.66
N MET A 1023 24.86 14.92 7.41
CA MET A 1023 26.24 14.68 6.98
C MET A 1023 26.32 14.57 5.46
N SER A 1024 27.43 15.05 4.90
CA SER A 1024 27.84 14.82 3.51
C SER A 1024 28.24 13.36 3.24
N VAL A 1025 28.48 13.03 1.97
CA VAL A 1025 28.85 11.66 1.54
C VAL A 1025 30.15 11.18 2.19
N GLY A 1026 31.18 12.02 2.23
CA GLY A 1026 32.48 11.68 2.82
C GLY A 1026 32.41 11.52 4.33
N GLU A 1027 31.73 12.43 5.03
CA GLU A 1027 31.44 12.31 6.48
C GLU A 1027 30.65 11.02 6.80
N ALA A 1028 29.62 10.70 6.01
CA ALA A 1028 28.80 9.50 6.19
C ALA A 1028 29.60 8.21 5.97
N ALA A 1029 30.52 8.20 4.99
CA ALA A 1029 31.44 7.08 4.76
C ALA A 1029 32.45 6.93 5.90
N ARG A 1030 33.07 8.04 6.33
CA ARG A 1030 34.02 8.09 7.45
C ARG A 1030 33.39 7.62 8.77
N ARG A 1031 32.12 7.96 9.03
CA ARG A 1031 31.35 7.49 10.20
C ARG A 1031 30.67 6.10 9.97
N GLY A 1032 30.86 5.45 8.82
CA GLY A 1032 30.36 4.09 8.55
C GLY A 1032 28.87 3.95 8.21
N PHE A 1033 28.15 5.04 7.94
CA PHE A 1033 26.73 5.01 7.55
C PHE A 1033 26.51 4.49 6.11
N ILE A 1034 27.53 4.53 5.27
CA ILE A 1034 27.52 3.97 3.90
C ILE A 1034 28.81 3.21 3.59
N PRO A 1035 28.77 2.17 2.73
CA PRO A 1035 29.98 1.51 2.24
C PRO A 1035 30.85 2.48 1.43
N ASN A 1036 32.18 2.40 1.61
CA ASN A 1036 33.14 3.26 0.91
C ASN A 1036 33.02 3.18 -0.62
N ASP A 1037 32.71 2.01 -1.19
CA ASP A 1037 32.57 1.83 -2.64
C ASP A 1037 31.37 2.62 -3.20
N SER A 1038 30.25 2.61 -2.47
CA SER A 1038 29.06 3.42 -2.79
C SER A 1038 29.33 4.91 -2.59
N ALA A 1039 30.07 5.27 -1.54
CA ALA A 1039 30.46 6.66 -1.28
C ALA A 1039 31.33 7.22 -2.42
N MET A 1040 32.37 6.48 -2.82
CA MET A 1040 33.23 6.85 -3.95
C MET A 1040 32.42 6.96 -5.25
N TRP A 1041 31.48 6.05 -5.51
CA TRP A 1041 30.59 6.12 -6.68
C TRP A 1041 29.73 7.40 -6.71
N PHE A 1042 29.11 7.78 -5.60
CA PHE A 1042 28.33 9.01 -5.52
C PHE A 1042 29.21 10.27 -5.62
N MET A 1043 30.41 10.25 -5.03
CA MET A 1043 31.37 11.35 -5.12
C MET A 1043 31.98 11.50 -6.52
N GLU A 1044 32.24 10.41 -7.25
CA GLU A 1044 32.63 10.41 -8.68
C GLU A 1044 31.54 11.10 -9.53
N ALA A 1045 30.27 10.71 -9.37
CA ALA A 1045 29.15 11.31 -10.09
C ALA A 1045 28.93 12.80 -9.75
N GLN A 1046 29.08 13.20 -8.49
CA GLN A 1046 29.01 14.60 -8.07
C GLN A 1046 30.16 15.43 -8.64
N MET A 1047 31.41 14.96 -8.52
CA MET A 1047 32.58 15.63 -9.09
C MET A 1047 32.46 15.85 -10.59
N LEU A 1048 32.11 14.80 -11.34
CA LEU A 1048 31.96 14.87 -12.80
C LEU A 1048 30.75 15.70 -13.26
N THR A 1049 29.83 16.04 -12.35
CA THR A 1049 28.73 16.99 -12.61
C THR A 1049 28.96 18.38 -11.99
N GLY A 1050 30.20 18.72 -11.60
CA GLY A 1050 30.60 20.07 -11.21
C GLY A 1050 30.93 20.28 -9.74
N GLY A 1051 31.21 19.23 -8.97
CA GLY A 1051 31.71 19.32 -7.58
C GLY A 1051 30.87 18.57 -6.55
N LEU A 1052 31.45 18.36 -5.36
CA LEU A 1052 30.82 17.64 -4.25
C LEU A 1052 29.66 18.44 -3.65
N VAL A 1053 28.67 17.73 -3.11
CA VAL A 1053 27.48 18.33 -2.50
C VAL A 1053 27.62 18.40 -0.98
N ASP A 1054 27.46 19.60 -0.41
CA ASP A 1054 27.37 19.83 1.03
C ASP A 1054 25.90 20.03 1.42
N PRO A 1055 25.28 19.13 2.21
CA PRO A 1055 23.90 19.28 2.66
C PRO A 1055 23.62 20.51 3.53
N LYS A 1056 24.67 21.16 4.06
CA LYS A 1056 24.59 22.34 4.93
C LYS A 1056 24.69 23.66 4.15
N ARG A 1057 25.08 23.63 2.87
CA ARG A 1057 25.34 24.83 2.03
C ARG A 1057 24.70 24.71 0.65
N ALA A 1058 23.99 25.75 0.22
CA ALA A 1058 23.44 25.79 -1.14
C ALA A 1058 24.57 25.97 -2.18
N GLY A 1059 24.91 24.89 -2.90
CA GLY A 1059 25.89 24.89 -3.98
C GLY A 1059 26.62 23.55 -4.14
N ARG A 1060 27.65 23.55 -4.99
CA ARG A 1060 28.66 22.48 -5.08
C ARG A 1060 30.02 23.04 -4.66
N ILE A 1061 30.89 22.17 -4.16
CA ILE A 1061 32.19 22.52 -3.57
C ILE A 1061 33.30 21.73 -4.28
N GLU A 1062 34.39 22.42 -4.62
CA GLU A 1062 35.59 21.82 -5.23
C GLU A 1062 36.40 20.99 -4.23
N ILE A 1063 37.20 20.04 -4.71
CA ILE A 1063 37.93 19.07 -3.86
C ILE A 1063 38.77 19.75 -2.77
N GLN A 1064 39.52 20.82 -3.09
CA GLN A 1064 40.39 21.50 -2.11
C GLN A 1064 39.55 22.11 -0.97
N ASN A 1065 38.55 22.93 -1.34
CA ASN A 1065 37.58 23.52 -0.41
C ASN A 1065 36.81 22.46 0.42
N ALA A 1066 36.65 21.24 -0.09
CA ALA A 1066 36.00 20.12 0.61
C ALA A 1066 36.94 19.38 1.59
N VAL A 1067 38.26 19.41 1.36
CA VAL A 1067 39.27 18.98 2.35
C VAL A 1067 39.37 20.01 3.47
N ASP A 1068 39.45 21.30 3.14
CA ASP A 1068 39.56 22.40 4.12
C ASP A 1068 38.35 22.43 5.08
N THR A 1069 37.15 22.17 4.55
CA THR A 1069 35.90 22.05 5.34
C THR A 1069 35.68 20.66 5.93
N LYS A 1070 36.60 19.71 5.75
CA LYS A 1070 36.62 18.33 6.30
C LYS A 1070 35.45 17.43 5.85
N LEU A 1071 34.73 17.82 4.80
CA LEU A 1071 33.68 17.03 4.15
C LEU A 1071 34.23 15.69 3.61
N ILE A 1072 35.48 15.69 3.15
CA ILE A 1072 36.24 14.51 2.71
C ILE A 1072 37.60 14.44 3.43
N ASP A 1073 38.19 13.24 3.45
CA ASP A 1073 39.59 13.05 3.89
C ASP A 1073 40.56 13.26 2.73
N GLU A 1074 41.80 13.66 3.01
CA GLU A 1074 42.87 13.74 2.00
C GLU A 1074 43.05 12.43 1.20
N SER A 1075 42.83 11.29 1.86
CA SER A 1075 42.93 9.96 1.25
C SER A 1075 41.78 9.65 0.30
N MET A 1076 40.61 10.29 0.48
CA MET A 1076 39.51 10.26 -0.48
C MET A 1076 39.72 11.30 -1.58
N ALA A 1077 40.21 12.51 -1.23
CA ALA A 1077 40.54 13.56 -2.18
C ALA A 1077 41.54 13.10 -3.24
N LYS A 1078 42.64 12.44 -2.83
CA LYS A 1078 43.64 11.84 -3.73
C LYS A 1078 42.98 10.81 -4.68
N LYS A 1079 42.18 9.88 -4.15
CA LYS A 1079 41.42 8.89 -4.96
C LYS A 1079 40.36 9.49 -5.91
N LEU A 1080 39.88 10.71 -5.64
CA LEU A 1080 38.95 11.44 -6.52
C LEU A 1080 39.68 12.32 -7.56
N GLN A 1081 40.98 12.58 -7.37
CA GLN A 1081 41.86 13.25 -8.34
C GLN A 1081 42.55 12.22 -9.27
N ASP A 1082 42.96 11.07 -8.72
CA ASP A 1082 43.64 9.99 -9.44
C ASP A 1082 42.66 9.20 -10.33
N GLU A 1083 42.52 9.59 -11.60
CA GLU A 1083 41.52 9.02 -12.52
C GLU A 1083 41.65 7.51 -12.76
N SER A 1084 42.84 6.95 -12.57
CA SER A 1084 43.11 5.51 -12.62
C SER A 1084 42.43 4.70 -11.51
N THR A 1085 41.92 5.38 -10.47
CA THR A 1085 41.27 4.74 -9.30
C THR A 1085 39.76 4.59 -9.46
N PHE A 1086 39.15 5.17 -10.50
CA PHE A 1086 37.71 5.06 -10.75
C PHE A 1086 37.32 3.62 -11.12
N VAL A 1087 36.30 3.09 -10.44
CA VAL A 1087 35.90 1.68 -10.58
C VAL A 1087 35.01 1.51 -11.81
N LYS A 1088 35.36 0.57 -12.69
CA LYS A 1088 34.67 0.27 -13.96
C LYS A 1088 33.32 -0.41 -13.73
N ASN A 1089 32.34 0.41 -13.34
CA ASN A 1089 31.01 0.03 -12.84
C ASN A 1089 29.90 0.04 -13.90
N VAL A 1090 30.13 0.63 -15.07
CA VAL A 1090 29.13 0.75 -16.16
C VAL A 1090 29.53 -0.18 -17.30
N THR A 1091 28.58 -0.87 -17.94
CA THR A 1091 28.84 -1.60 -19.19
C THR A 1091 28.47 -0.72 -20.38
N ASP A 1092 29.38 -0.58 -21.35
CA ASP A 1092 29.16 0.09 -22.64
C ASP A 1092 28.06 -0.66 -23.43
N PRO A 1093 26.90 -0.05 -23.76
CA PRO A 1093 25.80 -0.75 -24.43
C PRO A 1093 26.13 -1.26 -25.84
N ILE A 1094 27.13 -0.66 -26.51
CA ILE A 1094 27.52 -0.99 -27.87
C ILE A 1094 28.68 -2.00 -27.86
N LYS A 1095 29.71 -1.76 -27.03
CA LYS A 1095 30.91 -2.61 -26.99
C LYS A 1095 30.83 -3.77 -25.99
N LYS A 1096 29.92 -3.70 -25.01
CA LYS A 1096 29.80 -4.64 -23.87
C LYS A 1096 31.05 -4.71 -22.97
N GLU A 1097 31.91 -3.69 -23.04
CA GLU A 1097 33.08 -3.49 -22.19
C GLU A 1097 32.70 -2.81 -20.87
N LYS A 1098 33.41 -3.09 -19.77
CA LYS A 1098 33.26 -2.35 -18.51
C LYS A 1098 34.09 -1.07 -18.50
N ILE A 1099 33.45 0.05 -18.16
CA ILE A 1099 33.95 1.42 -18.27
C ILE A 1099 33.65 2.24 -16.99
N THR A 1100 34.39 3.32 -16.77
CA THR A 1100 34.16 4.27 -15.64
C THR A 1100 33.00 5.23 -15.95
N TYR A 1101 32.52 6.01 -14.97
CA TYR A 1101 31.44 6.97 -15.24
C TYR A 1101 31.93 8.12 -16.14
N LYS A 1102 33.17 8.59 -15.94
CA LYS A 1102 33.83 9.56 -16.82
C LYS A 1102 33.91 9.04 -18.27
N GLU A 1103 34.33 7.79 -18.44
CA GLU A 1103 34.38 7.11 -19.75
C GLU A 1103 33.01 6.97 -20.41
N ALA A 1104 31.94 6.79 -19.63
CA ALA A 1104 30.57 6.72 -20.13
C ALA A 1104 30.06 8.12 -20.54
N MET A 1105 30.30 9.15 -19.74
CA MET A 1105 29.96 10.55 -20.06
C MET A 1105 30.67 11.02 -21.34
N ALA A 1106 31.92 10.60 -21.56
CA ALA A 1106 32.67 10.92 -22.78
C ALA A 1106 32.15 10.19 -24.05
N ARG A 1107 31.44 9.05 -23.89
CA ARG A 1107 30.76 8.33 -24.97
C ARG A 1107 29.34 8.85 -25.24
N CYS A 1108 28.75 9.64 -24.33
CA CYS A 1108 27.41 10.21 -24.51
C CYS A 1108 27.38 11.24 -25.65
N LYS A 1109 26.27 11.24 -26.41
CA LYS A 1109 25.93 12.34 -27.31
C LYS A 1109 25.07 13.36 -26.55
N ARG A 1110 25.26 14.66 -26.81
CA ARG A 1110 24.32 15.69 -26.35
C ARG A 1110 23.11 15.70 -27.29
N ASP A 1111 21.90 15.60 -26.72
CA ASP A 1111 20.65 15.83 -27.44
C ASP A 1111 20.61 17.27 -27.96
N HIS A 1112 20.47 17.45 -29.28
CA HIS A 1112 20.49 18.77 -29.92
C HIS A 1112 19.29 19.66 -29.52
N THR A 1113 18.21 19.06 -29.00
CA THR A 1113 16.99 19.76 -28.59
C THR A 1113 16.98 20.18 -27.12
N THR A 1114 17.67 19.45 -26.23
CA THR A 1114 17.66 19.71 -24.77
C THR A 1114 19.05 19.99 -24.17
N GLY A 1115 20.13 19.64 -24.85
CA GLY A 1115 21.51 19.67 -24.35
C GLY A 1115 21.87 18.50 -23.42
N LEU A 1116 20.91 17.63 -23.08
CA LEU A 1116 21.10 16.52 -22.13
C LEU A 1116 22.06 15.44 -22.69
N LEU A 1117 22.86 14.86 -21.81
CA LEU A 1117 23.77 13.76 -22.15
C LEU A 1117 23.01 12.43 -22.26
N LEU A 1118 22.98 11.84 -23.46
CA LEU A 1118 22.37 10.54 -23.73
C LEU A 1118 23.45 9.51 -24.10
N LEU A 1119 23.45 8.38 -23.40
CA LEU A 1119 24.37 7.27 -23.70
C LEU A 1119 23.87 6.53 -24.95
N PRO A 1120 24.69 6.37 -26.01
CA PRO A 1120 24.25 5.65 -27.21
C PRO A 1120 24.17 4.13 -26.95
N ALA A 1121 23.09 3.53 -27.43
CA ALA A 1121 22.86 2.09 -27.47
C ALA A 1121 22.35 1.67 -28.87
N ALA A 1122 22.37 0.37 -29.18
CA ALA A 1122 21.86 -0.14 -30.45
C ALA A 1122 20.93 -1.33 -30.22
N SER A 1123 19.74 -1.33 -30.82
CA SER A 1123 18.88 -2.50 -30.83
C SER A 1123 19.46 -3.60 -31.73
N THR A 1124 19.47 -4.84 -31.25
CA THR A 1124 19.84 -6.01 -32.06
C THR A 1124 18.64 -6.69 -32.72
N ASP A 1125 17.43 -6.46 -32.19
CA ASP A 1125 16.23 -7.23 -32.53
C ASP A 1125 15.22 -6.31 -33.24
N THR A 1126 15.22 -6.31 -34.57
CA THR A 1126 14.48 -5.35 -35.40
C THR A 1126 13.04 -5.78 -35.75
N VAL A 1127 12.43 -6.70 -34.99
CA VAL A 1127 11.17 -7.37 -35.41
C VAL A 1127 10.02 -7.21 -34.40
N ASP A 1128 10.20 -7.58 -33.12
CA ASP A 1128 9.07 -7.75 -32.17
C ASP A 1128 9.16 -6.90 -30.88
N ALA A 1129 9.47 -5.60 -31.02
CA ALA A 1129 9.47 -4.66 -29.89
C ALA A 1129 8.13 -3.88 -29.78
N PRO A 1130 7.24 -4.16 -28.81
CA PRO A 1130 5.97 -3.45 -28.68
C PRO A 1130 6.16 -1.98 -28.31
N SER A 1131 5.63 -1.07 -29.13
CA SER A 1131 5.83 0.38 -28.98
C SER A 1131 4.97 0.98 -27.86
N TYR A 1132 5.43 0.84 -26.61
CA TYR A 1132 4.93 1.60 -25.45
C TYR A 1132 5.40 3.08 -25.44
N SER A 1133 5.53 3.69 -26.61
CA SER A 1133 5.53 5.15 -26.79
C SER A 1133 4.34 5.53 -27.67
N SER A 1134 3.40 6.28 -27.11
CA SER A 1134 2.25 6.86 -27.82
C SER A 1134 2.58 8.21 -28.48
N TYR A 1135 3.87 8.57 -28.60
CA TYR A 1135 4.32 9.83 -29.19
C TYR A 1135 5.13 9.59 -30.47
N LYS A 1136 4.50 9.88 -31.62
CA LYS A 1136 5.20 10.21 -32.87
C LYS A 1136 5.51 11.71 -32.84
N PHE A 1137 6.77 12.08 -32.66
CA PHE A 1137 7.19 13.46 -32.88
C PHE A 1137 7.25 13.73 -34.39
N SER A 1138 6.61 14.83 -34.83
CA SER A 1138 6.59 15.23 -36.24
C SER A 1138 7.93 15.83 -36.64
N ARG A 1139 8.46 15.46 -37.81
CA ARG A 1139 9.64 16.12 -38.38
C ARG A 1139 9.28 17.50 -38.92
N ARG A 1140 9.89 18.54 -38.35
CA ARG A 1140 10.23 19.81 -39.01
C ARG A 1140 11.59 20.26 -38.50
#